data_AF-A0A9D6X461-F1
#
_entry.id   AF-A0A9D6X461-F1
#
_cell.length_a   1.000
_cell.length_b   1.000
_cell.length_c   1.000
_cell.angle_alpha   90.00
_cell.angle_beta   90.00
_cell.angle_gamma   90.00
#
_symmetry.space_group_name_H-M   'P 1'
#
loop_
_entity.id
_entity.type
_entity.pdbx_description
1 polymer ?
#
loop_
_entity_poly.entity_id
_entity_poly.type
_entity_poly.pdbx_seq_one_letter_code
_entity_poly.pdbx_strand_id
1 'polypeptide(L)'
;MTKLLTRRTPLAIVGAGLLLAFVPALGLPAFYDSLLYLILHWIVLATSWNILSGYTGYFSFGHGAFFGAGIYTSATLMARWDWPFLWTLPAAAAVACGLGLVVGAIVFRVKGIRGEVFALLTLAVTFVLGTVIVNTPVDGGNGVSLAGVEVPKIGPTASSTFYLLALAAATLTMLVAWGIAASKLGAGLFAIHDDEDAAEVMGVPTYRYKLVALAISCALAGVAGGIHALFLNYVTVGEVFTITVPLTVVLMSVLGGSRHWAGPAIGAVAITLLLYSFTAANYAVAGKAAVGVILIAAILFMPGGILPRLQRLFGRRRGAVANPAEAAEAAEAAARAHAAPAAGEAALSSRPPVPAPATGTVLLKATALAKSFRGVKALAGVDVEVRRGEILGLLGPNGSGKSTFINVVTGHYLPSAGSVVFEGRELAGHAAHRIARAGIARTYQIPRPFGHQTVLDNVALAAMFGGGLPNPEAARREAITWLTFAGLQDKAHVLPDELNLHQRKFLELARALASRPRLVLLDEVLCGLTPAEIDDAVALVRRIRDQGATVVFVEHVMRAVMALTDRVVVFDHGELLAEGTAAEVMQRPEVMEAYLGQAQPGAGFGGAASVATSSAASVATSSATSAATSSATSALAATSPAGAPPAPGLEPRHA
;
A
#
# COMPACT_ATOMS: atom_id res chain seq x y z
N MET A 1 12.49 21.96 13.39
CA MET A 1 11.17 22.58 13.72
C MET A 1 9.96 21.66 13.50
N THR A 2 10.02 20.65 12.62
CA THR A 2 8.94 19.69 12.32
C THR A 2 8.53 18.80 13.51
N LYS A 3 9.49 18.48 14.41
CA LYS A 3 9.30 17.69 15.65
C LYS A 3 8.35 18.34 16.68
N LEU A 4 8.39 19.67 16.80
CA LEU A 4 7.55 20.43 17.74
C LEU A 4 6.09 20.51 17.27
N LEU A 5 5.87 20.60 15.95
CA LEU A 5 4.54 20.63 15.36
C LEU A 5 3.86 19.25 15.43
N THR A 6 4.60 18.16 15.21
CA THR A 6 4.04 16.79 15.36
C THR A 6 3.69 16.47 16.81
N ARG A 7 4.55 16.81 17.79
CA ARG A 7 4.22 16.59 19.22
C ARG A 7 3.05 17.42 19.74
N ARG A 8 2.83 18.61 19.19
CA ARG A 8 1.70 19.49 19.59
C ARG A 8 0.41 19.22 18.83
N THR A 9 0.44 18.44 17.75
CA THR A 9 -0.75 18.11 16.95
C THR A 9 -1.90 17.51 17.78
N PRO A 10 -1.70 16.50 18.66
CA PRO A 10 -2.81 15.96 19.45
C PRO A 10 -3.39 16.99 20.42
N LEU A 11 -2.54 17.82 21.04
CA LEU A 11 -2.98 18.93 21.89
C LEU A 11 -3.80 19.96 21.10
N ALA A 12 -3.42 20.24 19.85
CA ALA A 12 -4.17 21.14 18.98
C ALA A 12 -5.53 20.54 18.58
N ILE A 13 -5.59 19.24 18.28
CA ILE A 13 -6.87 18.54 17.97
C ILE A 13 -7.80 18.59 19.19
N VAL A 14 -7.29 18.24 20.38
CA VAL A 14 -8.07 18.30 21.62
C VAL A 14 -8.48 19.73 21.96
N GLY A 15 -7.57 20.70 21.84
CA GLY A 15 -7.86 22.11 22.10
C GLY A 15 -8.94 22.67 21.17
N ALA A 16 -8.88 22.32 19.87
CA ALA A 16 -9.93 22.67 18.92
C ALA A 16 -11.27 22.00 19.28
N GLY A 17 -11.27 20.72 19.67
CA GLY A 17 -12.46 20.01 20.13
C GLY A 17 -13.08 20.65 21.38
N LEU A 18 -12.27 21.02 22.37
CA LEU A 18 -12.74 21.69 23.60
C LEU A 18 -13.31 23.09 23.31
N LEU A 19 -12.67 23.84 22.42
CA LEU A 19 -13.17 25.15 22.01
C LEU A 19 -14.52 25.04 21.29
N LEU A 20 -14.65 24.06 20.39
CA LEU A 20 -15.90 23.78 19.68
C LEU A 20 -16.99 23.25 20.63
N ALA A 21 -16.64 22.54 21.70
CA ALA A 21 -17.62 22.07 22.68
C ALA A 21 -18.36 23.22 23.39
N PHE A 22 -17.84 24.44 23.36
CA PHE A 22 -18.50 25.63 23.90
C PHE A 22 -19.56 26.22 22.95
N VAL A 23 -19.64 25.80 21.69
CA VAL A 23 -20.57 26.36 20.69
C VAL A 23 -22.04 26.32 21.15
N PRO A 24 -22.57 25.24 21.77
CA PRO A 24 -23.95 25.23 22.26
C PRO A 24 -24.23 26.26 23.37
N ALA A 25 -23.20 26.66 24.13
CA ALA A 25 -23.34 27.67 25.18
C ALA A 25 -23.59 29.08 24.61
N LEU A 26 -23.34 29.29 23.32
CA LEU A 26 -23.64 30.55 22.63
C LEU A 26 -25.13 30.73 22.33
N GLY A 27 -25.97 29.71 22.57
CA GLY A 27 -27.42 29.80 22.37
C GLY A 27 -27.82 29.99 20.90
N LEU A 28 -27.04 29.43 19.96
CA LEU A 28 -27.35 29.50 18.54
C LEU A 28 -28.65 28.75 18.20
N PRO A 29 -29.36 29.14 17.12
CA PRO A 29 -30.50 28.37 16.63
C PRO A 29 -30.14 26.91 16.36
N ALA A 30 -31.07 25.99 16.68
CA ALA A 30 -30.90 24.53 16.51
C ALA A 30 -30.50 24.11 15.09
N PHE A 31 -30.81 24.96 14.10
CA PHE A 31 -30.33 24.83 12.73
C PHE A 31 -28.80 24.68 12.65
N TYR A 32 -28.03 25.53 13.35
CA TYR A 32 -26.57 25.51 13.29
C TYR A 32 -26.00 24.27 13.97
N ASP A 33 -26.60 23.82 15.08
CA ASP A 33 -26.22 22.57 15.74
C ASP A 33 -26.38 21.38 14.79
N SER A 34 -27.50 21.30 14.06
CA SER A 34 -27.76 20.25 13.08
C SER A 34 -26.81 20.30 11.88
N LEU A 35 -26.47 21.50 11.38
CA LEU A 35 -25.50 21.67 10.29
C LEU A 35 -24.09 21.25 10.74
N LEU A 36 -23.66 21.69 11.91
CA LEU A 36 -22.35 21.34 12.47
C LEU A 36 -22.27 19.85 12.81
N TYR A 37 -23.35 19.26 13.33
CA TYR A 37 -23.49 17.82 13.48
C TYR A 37 -23.23 17.10 12.15
N LEU A 38 -23.87 17.54 11.06
CA LEU A 38 -23.72 16.90 9.75
C LEU A 38 -22.27 16.99 9.25
N ILE A 39 -21.61 18.14 9.42
CA ILE A 39 -20.19 18.32 9.08
C ILE A 39 -19.32 17.33 9.88
N LEU A 40 -19.49 17.27 11.20
CA LEU A 40 -18.71 16.40 12.08
C LEU A 40 -18.96 14.92 11.80
N HIS A 41 -20.21 14.55 11.51
CA HIS A 41 -20.60 13.22 11.08
C HIS A 41 -19.84 12.78 9.83
N TRP A 42 -19.82 13.62 8.79
CA TRP A 42 -19.06 13.35 7.57
C TRP A 42 -17.55 13.37 7.79
N ILE A 43 -17.01 14.18 8.71
CA ILE A 43 -15.60 14.13 9.11
C ILE A 43 -15.26 12.74 9.67
N VAL A 44 -16.09 12.17 10.55
CA VAL A 44 -15.88 10.82 11.10
C VAL A 44 -15.87 9.79 9.97
N LEU A 45 -16.88 9.78 9.11
CA LEU A 45 -16.99 8.81 8.03
C LEU A 45 -15.84 8.94 7.01
N ALA A 46 -15.58 10.14 6.50
CA ALA A 46 -14.49 10.42 5.55
C ALA A 46 -13.13 10.00 6.11
N THR A 47 -12.86 10.35 7.37
CA THR A 47 -11.58 9.99 8.00
C THR A 47 -11.49 8.49 8.28
N SER A 48 -12.56 7.85 8.75
CA SER A 48 -12.59 6.40 8.99
C SER A 48 -12.29 5.62 7.72
N TRP A 49 -12.83 6.07 6.57
CA TRP A 49 -12.52 5.50 5.26
C TRP A 49 -11.08 5.71 4.86
N ASN A 50 -10.57 6.91 5.10
CA ASN A 50 -9.21 7.27 4.73
C ASN A 50 -8.15 6.44 5.48
N ILE A 51 -8.40 6.05 6.73
CA ILE A 51 -7.51 5.17 7.51
C ILE A 51 -7.23 3.85 6.77
N LEU A 52 -8.23 3.32 6.08
CA LEU A 52 -8.07 2.13 5.25
C LEU A 52 -7.64 2.54 3.84
N SER A 53 -8.53 3.16 3.08
CA SER A 53 -8.36 3.34 1.64
C SER A 53 -7.29 4.36 1.28
N GLY A 54 -7.23 5.47 2.01
CA GLY A 54 -6.20 6.49 1.80
C GLY A 54 -4.81 6.02 2.19
N TYR A 55 -4.67 5.27 3.29
CA TYR A 55 -3.36 4.84 3.77
C TYR A 55 -2.85 3.57 3.10
N THR A 56 -3.72 2.64 2.69
CA THR A 56 -3.31 1.36 2.09
C THR A 56 -3.48 1.30 0.58
N GLY A 57 -4.21 2.24 -0.03
CA GLY A 57 -4.55 2.20 -1.46
C GLY A 57 -5.71 1.26 -1.81
N TYR A 58 -6.28 0.53 -0.84
CA TYR A 58 -7.43 -0.35 -1.06
C TYR A 58 -8.74 0.44 -1.05
N PHE A 59 -9.30 0.72 -2.21
CA PHE A 59 -10.58 1.42 -2.33
C PHE A 59 -11.74 0.55 -1.80
N SER A 60 -12.38 1.00 -0.72
CA SER A 60 -13.55 0.34 -0.15
C SER A 60 -14.82 1.06 -0.58
N PHE A 61 -15.76 0.33 -1.19
CA PHE A 61 -17.14 0.82 -1.40
C PHE A 61 -18.12 0.27 -0.36
N GLY A 62 -17.65 -0.51 0.60
CA GLY A 62 -18.48 -1.11 1.66
C GLY A 62 -18.69 -0.24 2.89
N HIS A 63 -18.24 1.02 2.90
CA HIS A 63 -18.45 1.90 4.05
C HIS A 63 -19.93 2.12 4.39
N GLY A 64 -20.82 2.06 3.38
CA GLY A 64 -22.27 2.02 3.60
C GLY A 64 -22.70 0.82 4.45
N ALA A 65 -22.10 -0.37 4.24
CA ALA A 65 -22.39 -1.55 5.04
C ALA A 65 -21.99 -1.39 6.51
N PHE A 66 -20.80 -0.87 6.79
CA PHE A 66 -20.29 -0.74 8.17
C PHE A 66 -21.03 0.36 8.94
N PHE A 67 -21.28 1.48 8.27
CA PHE A 67 -22.14 2.55 8.77
C PHE A 67 -23.56 2.04 9.06
N GLY A 68 -24.15 1.32 8.11
CA GLY A 68 -25.48 0.75 8.25
C GLY A 68 -25.60 -0.33 9.31
N ALA A 69 -24.58 -1.18 9.46
CA ALA A 69 -24.49 -2.12 10.56
C ALA A 69 -24.52 -1.39 11.91
N GLY A 70 -23.83 -0.26 12.04
CA GLY A 70 -23.86 0.57 13.24
C GLY A 70 -25.24 1.19 13.51
N ILE A 71 -25.90 1.71 12.46
CA ILE A 71 -27.27 2.24 12.54
C ILE A 71 -28.22 1.17 13.06
N TYR A 72 -28.29 0.01 12.38
CA TYR A 72 -29.24 -1.04 12.72
C TYR A 72 -28.93 -1.70 14.07
N THR A 73 -27.65 -1.81 14.44
CA THR A 73 -27.27 -2.29 15.77
C THR A 73 -27.85 -1.36 16.84
N SER A 74 -27.65 -0.05 16.71
CA SER A 74 -28.15 0.91 17.70
C SER A 74 -29.68 1.02 17.69
N ALA A 75 -30.29 1.12 16.50
CA ALA A 75 -31.73 1.21 16.36
C ALA A 75 -32.44 -0.01 16.96
N THR A 76 -31.93 -1.22 16.71
CA THR A 76 -32.50 -2.47 17.23
C THR A 76 -32.33 -2.58 18.74
N LEU A 77 -31.13 -2.29 19.26
CA LEU A 77 -30.84 -2.33 20.71
C LEU A 77 -31.75 -1.36 21.49
N MET A 78 -31.96 -0.15 20.98
CA MET A 78 -32.84 0.84 21.63
C MET A 78 -34.32 0.47 21.47
N ALA A 79 -34.79 0.23 20.24
CA ALA A 79 -36.23 0.08 19.98
C ALA A 79 -36.81 -1.24 20.50
N ARG A 80 -36.03 -2.33 20.51
CA ARG A 80 -36.53 -3.67 20.87
C ARG A 80 -36.11 -4.14 22.25
N TRP A 81 -34.89 -3.79 22.65
CA TRP A 81 -34.29 -4.29 23.88
C TRP A 81 -34.13 -3.19 24.93
N ASP A 82 -34.61 -1.98 24.66
CA ASP A 82 -34.61 -0.83 25.57
C ASP A 82 -33.21 -0.54 26.16
N TRP A 83 -32.17 -0.77 25.36
CA TRP A 83 -30.80 -0.47 25.78
C TRP A 83 -30.57 1.04 25.84
N PRO A 84 -29.85 1.55 26.86
CA PRO A 84 -29.50 2.95 26.90
C PRO A 84 -28.60 3.31 25.70
N PHE A 85 -28.93 4.41 25.02
CA PHE A 85 -28.25 4.84 23.78
C PHE A 85 -26.71 4.84 23.86
N LEU A 86 -26.12 5.31 24.96
CA LEU A 86 -24.65 5.38 25.06
C LEU A 86 -23.98 4.00 25.01
N TRP A 87 -24.65 2.95 25.49
CA TRP A 87 -24.15 1.57 25.44
C TRP A 87 -24.32 0.93 24.07
N THR A 88 -25.17 1.49 23.20
CA THR A 88 -25.30 0.99 21.83
C THR A 88 -24.13 1.42 20.96
N LEU A 89 -23.41 2.50 21.29
CA LEU A 89 -22.26 2.98 20.50
C LEU A 89 -21.08 1.99 20.51
N PRO A 90 -20.60 1.47 21.66
CA PRO A 90 -19.60 0.40 21.68
C PRO A 90 -20.08 -0.89 21.00
N ALA A 91 -21.36 -1.25 21.14
CA ALA A 91 -21.94 -2.42 20.48
C ALA A 91 -21.94 -2.25 18.95
N ALA A 92 -22.36 -1.08 18.44
CA ALA A 92 -22.31 -0.73 17.03
C ALA A 92 -20.88 -0.77 16.48
N ALA A 93 -19.90 -0.26 17.24
CA ALA A 93 -18.49 -0.34 16.89
C ALA A 93 -18.02 -1.80 16.79
N ALA A 94 -18.38 -2.64 17.76
CA ALA A 94 -17.98 -4.05 17.82
C ALA A 94 -18.59 -4.87 16.67
N VAL A 95 -19.87 -4.69 16.36
CA VAL A 95 -20.55 -5.37 15.23
C VAL A 95 -19.91 -4.96 13.91
N ALA A 96 -19.74 -3.66 13.67
CA ALA A 96 -19.12 -3.18 12.44
C ALA A 96 -17.66 -3.64 12.30
N CYS A 97 -16.88 -3.62 13.39
CA CYS A 97 -15.52 -4.16 13.46
C CYS A 97 -15.47 -5.66 13.13
N GLY A 98 -16.35 -6.46 13.74
CA GLY A 98 -16.45 -7.90 13.48
C GLY A 98 -16.77 -8.20 12.03
N LEU A 99 -17.75 -7.49 11.45
CA LEU A 99 -18.10 -7.60 10.03
C LEU A 99 -16.88 -7.25 9.14
N GLY A 100 -16.20 -6.15 9.44
CA GLY A 100 -14.98 -5.74 8.73
C GLY A 100 -13.88 -6.79 8.80
N LEU A 101 -13.62 -7.37 9.98
CA LEU A 101 -12.62 -8.42 10.16
C LEU A 101 -12.95 -9.69 9.36
N VAL A 102 -14.21 -10.11 9.32
CA VAL A 102 -14.64 -11.27 8.52
C VAL A 102 -14.40 -11.01 7.03
N VAL A 103 -14.86 -9.87 6.51
CA VAL A 103 -14.68 -9.49 5.11
C VAL A 103 -13.19 -9.39 4.76
N GLY A 104 -12.40 -8.70 5.58
CA GLY A 104 -10.97 -8.54 5.38
C GLY A 104 -10.20 -9.86 5.45
N ALA A 105 -10.58 -10.78 6.35
CA ALA A 105 -9.92 -12.07 6.50
C ALA A 105 -10.10 -12.96 5.26
N ILE A 106 -11.23 -12.82 4.57
CA ILE A 106 -11.52 -13.52 3.31
C ILE A 106 -10.78 -12.85 2.16
N VAL A 107 -10.93 -11.53 1.98
CA VAL A 107 -10.41 -10.85 0.79
C VAL A 107 -8.89 -10.77 0.78
N PHE A 108 -8.27 -10.41 1.91
CA PHE A 108 -6.82 -10.17 1.94
C PHE A 108 -5.98 -11.45 1.81
N ARG A 109 -6.61 -12.63 1.77
CA ARG A 109 -5.91 -13.90 1.46
C ARG A 109 -5.70 -14.12 -0.03
N VAL A 110 -6.48 -13.47 -0.90
CA VAL A 110 -6.41 -13.68 -2.35
C VAL A 110 -5.35 -12.76 -2.95
N LYS A 111 -4.14 -13.28 -3.19
CA LYS A 111 -2.99 -12.49 -3.65
C LYS A 111 -3.04 -12.01 -5.12
N GLY A 112 -4.01 -12.45 -5.94
CA GLY A 112 -3.98 -12.27 -7.40
C GLY A 112 -4.76 -11.07 -7.99
N ILE A 113 -5.83 -10.59 -7.34
CA ILE A 113 -6.72 -9.54 -7.88
C ILE A 113 -7.16 -8.61 -6.74
N ARG A 114 -6.18 -8.01 -6.05
CA ARG A 114 -6.34 -7.58 -4.65
C ARG A 114 -7.25 -6.35 -4.45
N GLY A 115 -7.07 -5.29 -5.24
CA GLY A 115 -7.77 -4.01 -5.04
C GLY A 115 -9.19 -3.99 -5.61
N GLU A 116 -9.36 -4.44 -6.85
CA GLU A 116 -10.64 -4.44 -7.56
C GLU A 116 -11.65 -5.40 -6.93
N VAL A 117 -11.22 -6.62 -6.58
CA VAL A 117 -12.08 -7.59 -5.89
C VAL A 117 -12.46 -7.08 -4.50
N PHE A 118 -11.54 -6.40 -3.81
CA PHE A 118 -11.87 -5.79 -2.52
C PHE A 118 -12.95 -4.70 -2.67
N ALA A 119 -12.82 -3.82 -3.67
CA ALA A 119 -13.81 -2.79 -3.96
C ALA A 119 -15.18 -3.40 -4.28
N LEU A 120 -15.23 -4.39 -5.19
CA LEU A 120 -16.46 -5.07 -5.59
C LEU A 120 -17.11 -5.88 -4.46
N LEU A 121 -16.32 -6.64 -3.69
CA LEU A 121 -16.86 -7.43 -2.60
C LEU A 121 -17.38 -6.54 -1.47
N THR A 122 -16.66 -5.47 -1.13
CA THR A 122 -17.12 -4.54 -0.09
C THR A 122 -18.40 -3.81 -0.52
N LEU A 123 -18.55 -3.46 -1.80
CA LEU A 123 -19.81 -2.96 -2.34
C LEU A 123 -20.95 -3.99 -2.20
N ALA A 124 -20.70 -5.24 -2.57
CA ALA A 124 -21.68 -6.32 -2.48
C ALA A 124 -22.17 -6.54 -1.04
N VAL A 125 -21.28 -6.45 -0.04
CA VAL A 125 -21.64 -6.58 1.39
C VAL A 125 -22.70 -5.56 1.80
N THR A 126 -22.66 -4.33 1.28
CA THR A 126 -23.68 -3.30 1.54
C THR A 126 -25.07 -3.78 1.12
N PHE A 127 -25.19 -4.30 -0.11
CA PHE A 127 -26.47 -4.75 -0.65
C PHE A 127 -26.93 -6.06 -0.01
N VAL A 128 -26.02 -7.01 0.23
CA VAL A 128 -26.33 -8.26 0.91
C VAL A 128 -26.89 -7.99 2.31
N LEU A 129 -26.26 -7.10 3.08
CA LEU A 129 -26.73 -6.76 4.42
C LEU A 129 -28.09 -6.06 4.37
N GLY A 130 -28.30 -5.16 3.41
CA GLY A 130 -29.61 -4.54 3.18
C GLY A 130 -30.70 -5.57 2.86
N THR A 131 -30.44 -6.50 1.95
CA THR A 131 -31.37 -7.59 1.62
C THR A 131 -31.67 -8.49 2.82
N VAL A 132 -30.65 -8.84 3.62
CA VAL A 132 -30.85 -9.64 4.83
C VAL A 132 -31.76 -8.90 5.82
N ILE A 133 -31.57 -7.60 6.03
CA ILE A 133 -32.37 -6.82 6.99
C ILE A 133 -33.83 -6.69 6.55
N VAL A 134 -34.10 -6.46 5.25
CA VAL A 134 -35.47 -6.41 4.72
C VAL A 134 -36.19 -7.75 4.89
N ASN A 135 -35.47 -8.86 4.70
CA ASN A 135 -36.05 -10.20 4.73
C ASN A 135 -36.00 -10.89 6.11
N THR A 136 -35.51 -10.21 7.14
CA THR A 136 -35.45 -10.75 8.51
C THR A 136 -36.33 -9.97 9.45
N PRO A 137 -36.68 -10.55 10.62
CA PRO A 137 -37.52 -9.87 11.59
C PRO A 137 -36.89 -8.62 12.19
N VAL A 138 -35.63 -8.25 11.91
CA VAL A 138 -34.94 -7.06 12.44
C VAL A 138 -35.66 -5.76 12.06
N ASP A 139 -36.17 -5.72 10.83
CA ASP A 139 -36.93 -4.59 10.31
C ASP A 139 -38.20 -5.05 9.58
N GLY A 140 -38.15 -6.23 8.94
CA GLY A 140 -39.28 -6.78 8.19
C GLY A 140 -39.72 -5.89 7.02
N GLY A 141 -38.86 -4.95 6.58
CA GLY A 141 -39.09 -4.02 5.49
C GLY A 141 -39.85 -2.73 5.84
N ASN A 142 -40.28 -2.55 7.09
CA ASN A 142 -41.12 -1.40 7.47
C ASN A 142 -40.33 -0.17 7.94
N GLY A 143 -39.11 -0.34 8.41
CA GLY A 143 -38.31 0.67 9.10
C GLY A 143 -38.37 0.53 10.63
N VAL A 144 -37.32 0.99 11.30
CA VAL A 144 -37.23 1.03 12.77
C VAL A 144 -37.47 2.47 13.25
N SER A 145 -38.56 2.67 14.01
CA SER A 145 -38.88 3.95 14.63
C SER A 145 -38.22 4.10 16.00
N LEU A 146 -37.65 5.28 16.26
CA LEU A 146 -37.00 5.66 17.50
C LEU A 146 -37.71 6.86 18.18
N ALA A 147 -38.94 7.17 17.77
CA ALA A 147 -39.71 8.30 18.29
C ALA A 147 -39.94 8.24 19.81
N GLY A 148 -39.93 7.04 20.41
CA GLY A 148 -40.06 6.83 21.85
C GLY A 148 -38.75 6.77 22.64
N VAL A 149 -37.60 6.89 21.97
CA VAL A 149 -36.29 6.76 22.63
C VAL A 149 -35.85 8.12 23.18
N GLU A 150 -35.57 8.17 24.48
CA GLU A 150 -35.09 9.40 25.10
C GLU A 150 -33.67 9.77 24.63
N VAL A 151 -33.51 11.01 24.19
CA VAL A 151 -32.20 11.55 23.85
C VAL A 151 -31.45 11.91 25.15
N PRO A 152 -30.20 11.46 25.33
CA PRO A 152 -29.41 11.81 26.51
C PRO A 152 -29.28 13.33 26.68
N LYS A 153 -29.45 13.84 27.90
CA LYS A 153 -29.35 15.28 28.20
C LYS A 153 -27.90 15.72 28.39
N ILE A 154 -27.07 15.60 27.34
CA ILE A 154 -25.66 16.03 27.35
C ILE A 154 -25.53 17.51 27.02
N GLY A 155 -26.29 17.98 26.02
CA GLY A 155 -26.39 19.38 25.64
C GLY A 155 -27.71 20.02 26.08
N PRO A 156 -27.83 21.36 25.97
CA PRO A 156 -29.05 22.09 26.32
C PRO A 156 -30.29 21.70 25.49
N THR A 157 -30.08 21.21 24.27
CA THR A 157 -31.11 20.73 23.33
C THR A 157 -30.76 19.36 22.77
N ALA A 158 -31.73 18.66 22.15
CA ALA A 158 -31.45 17.41 21.44
C ALA A 158 -30.43 17.60 20.31
N SER A 159 -30.56 18.65 19.49
CA SER A 159 -29.60 18.99 18.42
C SER A 159 -28.19 19.22 18.95
N SER A 160 -28.05 19.95 20.06
CA SER A 160 -26.75 20.18 20.69
C SER A 160 -26.14 18.90 21.26
N THR A 161 -26.95 17.95 21.74
CA THR A 161 -26.49 16.63 22.17
C THR A 161 -25.88 15.85 21.00
N PHE A 162 -26.57 15.80 19.85
CA PHE A 162 -26.04 15.16 18.65
C PHE A 162 -24.75 15.81 18.17
N TYR A 163 -24.71 17.14 18.16
CA TYR A 163 -23.51 17.91 17.86
C TYR A 163 -22.33 17.54 18.76
N LEU A 164 -22.52 17.52 20.09
CA LEU A 164 -21.45 17.20 21.06
C LEU A 164 -20.96 15.75 20.93
N LEU A 165 -21.87 14.80 20.69
CA LEU A 165 -21.51 13.40 20.43
C LEU A 165 -20.71 13.25 19.13
N ALA A 166 -21.15 13.91 18.05
CA ALA A 166 -20.42 13.91 16.79
C ALA A 166 -19.07 14.61 16.91
N LEU A 167 -18.96 15.67 17.72
CA LEU A 167 -17.70 16.37 18.00
C LEU A 167 -16.72 15.49 18.75
N ALA A 168 -17.19 14.78 19.78
CA ALA A 168 -16.38 13.81 20.50
C ALA A 168 -15.89 12.68 19.57
N ALA A 169 -16.79 12.13 18.74
CA ALA A 169 -16.45 11.10 17.76
C ALA A 169 -15.46 11.61 16.69
N ALA A 170 -15.64 12.82 16.17
CA ALA A 170 -14.75 13.44 15.18
C ALA A 170 -13.37 13.73 15.78
N THR A 171 -13.31 14.26 17.00
CA THR A 171 -12.06 14.52 17.72
C THR A 171 -11.29 13.22 17.95
N LEU A 172 -11.98 12.18 18.45
CA LEU A 172 -11.38 10.84 18.62
C LEU A 172 -10.89 10.27 17.29
N THR A 173 -11.69 10.36 16.24
CA THR A 173 -11.36 9.85 14.91
C THR A 173 -10.14 10.57 14.33
N MET A 174 -10.03 11.89 14.50
CA MET A 174 -8.86 12.67 14.08
C MET A 174 -7.61 12.29 14.88
N LEU A 175 -7.73 12.09 16.19
CA LEU A 175 -6.63 11.62 17.04
C LEU A 175 -6.15 10.22 16.63
N VAL A 176 -7.07 9.30 16.35
CA VAL A 176 -6.76 7.96 15.85
C VAL A 176 -6.07 8.03 14.49
N ALA A 177 -6.59 8.81 13.54
CA ALA A 177 -5.99 8.98 12.22
C ALA A 177 -4.57 9.56 12.30
N TRP A 178 -4.37 10.61 13.10
CA TRP A 178 -3.05 11.18 13.36
C TRP A 178 -2.11 10.17 14.04
N GLY A 179 -2.61 9.46 15.07
CA GLY A 179 -1.84 8.46 15.80
C GLY A 179 -1.38 7.32 14.90
N ILE A 180 -2.25 6.84 14.01
CA ILE A 180 -1.89 5.85 12.98
C ILE A 180 -0.82 6.43 12.06
N ALA A 181 -1.04 7.61 11.48
CA ALA A 181 -0.12 8.25 10.53
C ALA A 181 1.27 8.51 11.14
N ALA A 182 1.36 8.81 12.44
CA ALA A 182 2.62 9.05 13.15
C ALA A 182 3.30 7.76 13.68
N SER A 183 2.65 6.61 13.57
CA SER A 183 3.12 5.34 14.14
C SER A 183 3.82 4.43 13.13
N LYS A 184 4.44 3.36 13.65
CA LYS A 184 4.93 2.23 12.86
C LYS A 184 3.82 1.56 12.04
N LEU A 185 2.56 1.60 12.49
CA LEU A 185 1.42 1.11 11.71
C LEU A 185 1.26 1.95 10.44
N GLY A 186 1.19 3.27 10.56
CA GLY A 186 1.05 4.20 9.43
C GLY A 186 2.17 4.07 8.41
N ALA A 187 3.44 4.02 8.85
CA ALA A 187 4.58 3.82 7.95
C ALA A 187 4.44 2.54 7.10
N GLY A 188 3.96 1.45 7.71
CA GLY A 188 3.69 0.21 6.98
C GLY A 188 2.50 0.32 6.04
N LEU A 189 1.41 1.01 6.42
CA LEU A 189 0.26 1.22 5.54
C LEU A 189 0.65 2.03 4.30
N PHE A 190 1.37 3.14 4.46
CA PHE A 190 1.83 3.96 3.32
C PHE A 190 2.76 3.19 2.39
N ALA A 191 3.61 2.32 2.91
CA ALA A 191 4.40 1.40 2.09
C ALA A 191 3.52 0.40 1.31
N ILE A 192 2.47 -0.13 1.94
CA ILE A 192 1.51 -1.02 1.26
C ILE A 192 0.81 -0.29 0.11
N HIS A 193 0.46 0.99 0.29
CA HIS A 193 -0.14 1.81 -0.76
C HIS A 193 0.78 1.97 -1.97
N ASP A 194 2.06 2.20 -1.76
CA ASP A 194 3.01 2.39 -2.85
C ASP A 194 3.34 1.06 -3.54
N ASP A 195 3.72 0.05 -2.76
CA ASP A 195 4.10 -1.26 -3.28
C ASP A 195 4.00 -2.35 -2.20
N GLU A 196 2.87 -3.06 -2.17
CA GLU A 196 2.60 -4.09 -1.17
C GLU A 196 3.62 -5.24 -1.20
N ASP A 197 4.02 -5.70 -2.38
CA ASP A 197 4.92 -6.84 -2.51
C ASP A 197 6.34 -6.47 -2.07
N ALA A 198 6.81 -5.26 -2.40
CA ALA A 198 8.08 -4.75 -1.88
C ALA A 198 8.02 -4.53 -0.36
N ALA A 199 6.93 -3.98 0.16
CA ALA A 199 6.72 -3.78 1.59
C ALA A 199 6.79 -5.10 2.38
N GLU A 200 6.16 -6.17 1.88
CA GLU A 200 6.17 -7.48 2.54
C GLU A 200 7.59 -8.06 2.62
N VAL A 201 8.36 -7.96 1.54
CA VAL A 201 9.77 -8.43 1.49
C VAL A 201 10.70 -7.62 2.40
N MET A 202 10.36 -6.37 2.73
CA MET A 202 11.11 -5.57 3.71
C MET A 202 10.69 -5.80 5.17
N GLY A 203 9.80 -6.75 5.44
CA GLY A 203 9.42 -7.10 6.82
C GLY A 203 8.09 -6.50 7.30
N VAL A 204 7.35 -5.80 6.44
CA VAL A 204 6.01 -5.27 6.79
C VAL A 204 5.00 -6.42 6.83
N PRO A 205 4.31 -6.67 7.95
CA PRO A 205 3.31 -7.73 8.03
C PRO A 205 1.99 -7.25 7.41
N THR A 206 1.97 -7.18 6.07
CA THR A 206 0.92 -6.51 5.26
C THR A 206 -0.49 -6.98 5.60
N TYR A 207 -0.72 -8.29 5.69
CA TYR A 207 -2.01 -8.86 6.06
C TYR A 207 -2.55 -8.34 7.40
N ARG A 208 -1.72 -8.35 8.45
CA ARG A 208 -2.13 -7.89 9.79
C ARG A 208 -2.40 -6.38 9.79
N TYR A 209 -1.59 -5.60 9.08
CA TYR A 209 -1.71 -4.15 9.04
C TYR A 209 -3.00 -3.73 8.33
N LYS A 210 -3.33 -4.34 7.18
CA LYS A 210 -4.60 -4.12 6.49
C LYS A 210 -5.80 -4.51 7.34
N LEU A 211 -5.74 -5.65 8.05
CA LEU A 211 -6.82 -6.07 8.95
C LEU A 211 -7.04 -5.09 10.10
N VAL A 212 -5.98 -4.62 10.74
CA VAL A 212 -6.08 -3.64 11.84
C VAL A 212 -6.65 -2.32 11.33
N ALA A 213 -6.17 -1.83 10.18
CA ALA A 213 -6.69 -0.60 9.57
C ALA A 213 -8.18 -0.73 9.23
N LEU A 214 -8.60 -1.86 8.66
CA LEU A 214 -10.00 -2.15 8.36
C LEU A 214 -10.85 -2.22 9.63
N ALA A 215 -10.39 -2.92 10.67
CA ALA A 215 -11.10 -3.03 11.94
C ALA A 215 -11.37 -1.66 12.59
N ILE A 216 -10.34 -0.81 12.66
CA ILE A 216 -10.46 0.55 13.20
C ILE A 216 -11.41 1.39 12.34
N SER A 217 -11.25 1.33 11.01
CA SER A 217 -12.11 2.01 10.05
C SER A 217 -13.58 1.64 10.23
N CYS A 218 -13.90 0.35 10.26
CA CYS A 218 -15.26 -0.14 10.43
C CYS A 218 -15.84 0.19 11.81
N ALA A 219 -15.05 0.12 12.88
CA ALA A 219 -15.50 0.47 14.23
C ALA A 219 -15.93 1.95 14.31
N LEU A 220 -15.13 2.85 13.75
CA LEU A 220 -15.43 4.29 13.71
C LEU A 220 -16.66 4.59 12.85
N ALA A 221 -16.80 3.92 11.70
CA ALA A 221 -18.00 4.01 10.87
C ALA A 221 -19.25 3.49 11.61
N GLY A 222 -19.11 2.42 12.39
CA GLY A 222 -20.17 1.87 13.24
C GLY A 222 -20.63 2.86 14.32
N VAL A 223 -19.70 3.53 15.00
CA VAL A 223 -20.02 4.60 15.98
C VAL A 223 -20.75 5.76 15.29
N ALA A 224 -20.27 6.22 14.13
CA ALA A 224 -20.95 7.25 13.36
C ALA A 224 -22.38 6.84 12.99
N GLY A 225 -22.57 5.57 12.62
CA GLY A 225 -23.87 4.96 12.38
C GLY A 225 -24.77 4.97 13.60
N GLY A 226 -24.26 4.53 14.75
CA GLY A 226 -25.04 4.49 15.99
C GLY A 226 -25.56 5.86 16.41
N ILE A 227 -24.73 6.90 16.32
CA ILE A 227 -25.15 8.29 16.59
C ILE A 227 -26.18 8.75 15.56
N HIS A 228 -25.99 8.41 14.29
CA HIS A 228 -26.90 8.83 13.20
C HIS A 228 -28.27 8.16 13.25
N ALA A 229 -28.38 6.93 13.79
CA ALA A 229 -29.65 6.25 13.98
C ALA A 229 -30.62 7.11 14.80
N LEU A 230 -30.16 7.59 15.97
CA LEU A 230 -30.99 8.42 16.86
C LEU A 230 -31.28 9.81 16.26
N PHE A 231 -30.36 10.35 15.44
CA PHE A 231 -30.57 11.61 14.73
C PHE A 231 -31.67 11.50 13.65
N LEU A 232 -31.72 10.40 12.90
CA LEU A 232 -32.74 10.19 11.87
C LEU A 232 -34.15 9.99 12.45
N ASN A 233 -34.24 9.49 13.68
CA ASN A 233 -35.49 9.13 14.38
C ASN A 233 -36.31 7.99 13.72
N TYR A 234 -36.21 7.82 12.41
CA TYR A 234 -36.78 6.71 11.66
C TYR A 234 -35.75 6.16 10.68
N VAL A 235 -35.48 4.86 10.72
CA VAL A 235 -34.43 4.22 9.96
C VAL A 235 -35.02 3.26 8.94
N THR A 236 -34.62 3.36 7.67
CA THR A 236 -35.05 2.44 6.60
C THR A 236 -33.86 1.85 5.85
N VAL A 237 -34.02 0.65 5.27
CA VAL A 237 -32.92 -0.01 4.53
C VAL A 237 -32.54 0.80 3.29
N GLY A 238 -33.53 1.35 2.59
CA GLY A 238 -33.34 2.08 1.34
C GLY A 238 -32.53 3.36 1.47
N GLU A 239 -32.47 3.97 2.66
CA GLU A 239 -31.65 5.16 2.93
C GLU A 239 -30.26 4.79 3.45
N VAL A 240 -30.18 3.71 4.25
CA VAL A 240 -28.96 3.30 4.94
C VAL A 240 -27.99 2.54 4.04
N PHE A 241 -28.46 1.54 3.30
CA PHE A 241 -27.62 0.66 2.49
C PHE A 241 -27.56 1.12 1.04
N THR A 242 -27.05 2.34 0.84
CA THR A 242 -26.92 2.97 -0.47
C THR A 242 -25.47 3.15 -0.88
N ILE A 243 -25.25 3.33 -2.18
CA ILE A 243 -23.93 3.71 -2.73
C ILE A 243 -23.57 5.17 -2.45
N THR A 244 -24.53 5.98 -2.00
CA THR A 244 -24.31 7.41 -1.78
C THR A 244 -23.29 7.65 -0.68
N VAL A 245 -23.41 6.95 0.46
CA VAL A 245 -22.47 7.08 1.58
C VAL A 245 -21.01 6.82 1.15
N PRO A 246 -20.66 5.64 0.58
CA PRO A 246 -19.28 5.38 0.18
C PRO A 246 -18.78 6.36 -0.90
N LEU A 247 -19.62 6.76 -1.87
CA LEU A 247 -19.21 7.73 -2.90
C LEU A 247 -18.91 9.11 -2.33
N THR A 248 -19.75 9.61 -1.42
CA THR A 248 -19.56 10.91 -0.77
C THR A 248 -18.29 10.92 0.08
N VAL A 249 -18.06 9.86 0.85
CA VAL A 249 -16.86 9.68 1.69
C VAL A 249 -15.59 9.61 0.85
N VAL A 250 -15.61 8.88 -0.27
CA VAL A 250 -14.50 8.83 -1.24
C VAL A 250 -14.21 10.23 -1.76
N LEU A 251 -15.23 10.96 -2.21
CA LEU A 251 -15.06 12.33 -2.70
C LEU A 251 -14.45 13.25 -1.66
N MET A 252 -15.00 13.27 -0.44
CA MET A 252 -14.49 14.10 0.65
C MET A 252 -13.02 13.79 0.93
N SER A 253 -12.65 12.51 0.93
CA SER A 253 -11.27 12.08 1.17
C SER A 253 -10.32 12.44 0.03
N VAL A 254 -10.71 12.21 -1.23
CA VAL A 254 -9.90 12.53 -2.41
C VAL A 254 -9.74 14.04 -2.58
N LEU A 255 -10.83 14.80 -2.48
CA LEU A 255 -10.82 16.25 -2.61
C LEU A 255 -9.98 16.90 -1.50
N GLY A 256 -10.15 16.45 -0.26
CA GLY A 256 -9.40 16.95 0.88
C GLY A 256 -7.91 16.56 0.88
N GLY A 257 -7.59 15.38 0.34
CA GLY A 257 -6.24 14.82 0.23
C GLY A 257 -6.08 13.56 1.08
N SER A 258 -6.21 12.39 0.45
CA SER A 258 -6.28 11.10 1.14
C SER A 258 -4.99 10.68 1.85
N ARG A 259 -3.85 11.24 1.46
CA ARG A 259 -2.55 10.90 2.06
C ARG A 259 -2.25 11.62 3.37
N HIS A 260 -3.04 12.63 3.72
CA HIS A 260 -2.86 13.37 4.97
C HIS A 260 -4.01 13.09 5.93
N TRP A 261 -3.71 12.92 7.21
CA TRP A 261 -4.69 12.57 8.23
C TRP A 261 -5.84 13.59 8.35
N ALA A 262 -5.57 14.89 8.16
CA ALA A 262 -6.57 15.95 8.20
C ALA A 262 -7.28 16.21 6.86
N GLY A 263 -6.80 15.62 5.76
CA GLY A 263 -7.34 15.85 4.43
C GLY A 263 -8.84 15.57 4.33
N PRO A 264 -9.32 14.36 4.71
CA PRO A 264 -10.74 14.01 4.67
C PRO A 264 -11.64 14.98 5.44
N ALA A 265 -11.16 15.55 6.55
CA ALA A 265 -11.93 16.51 7.32
C ALA A 265 -12.17 17.82 6.56
N ILE A 266 -11.17 18.31 5.84
CA ILE A 266 -11.28 19.51 4.99
C ILE A 266 -12.26 19.26 3.84
N GLY A 267 -12.15 18.09 3.20
CA GLY A 267 -13.08 17.72 2.13
C GLY A 267 -14.51 17.53 2.63
N ALA A 268 -14.70 16.97 3.83
CA ALA A 268 -16.01 16.86 4.46
C ALA A 268 -16.64 18.24 4.70
N VAL A 269 -15.91 19.18 5.29
CA VAL A 269 -16.39 20.56 5.47
C VAL A 269 -16.78 21.19 4.12
N ALA A 270 -15.89 21.13 3.12
CA ALA A 270 -16.12 21.75 1.83
C ALA A 270 -17.35 21.16 1.09
N ILE A 271 -17.44 19.83 1.01
CA ILE A 271 -18.54 19.15 0.31
C ILE A 271 -19.86 19.30 1.07
N THR A 272 -19.87 19.21 2.40
CA THR A 272 -21.10 19.37 3.18
C THR A 272 -21.65 20.79 3.02
N LEU A 273 -20.81 21.82 3.09
CA LEU A 273 -21.25 23.21 2.88
C LEU A 273 -21.73 23.45 1.44
N LEU A 274 -21.08 22.84 0.45
CA LEU A 274 -21.50 22.92 -0.95
C LEU A 274 -22.89 22.28 -1.15
N LEU A 275 -23.05 21.02 -0.73
CA LEU A 275 -24.32 20.30 -0.84
C LEU A 275 -25.44 21.04 -0.10
N TYR A 276 -25.15 21.54 1.09
CA TYR A 276 -26.11 22.30 1.88
C TYR A 276 -26.54 23.59 1.16
N SER A 277 -25.60 24.33 0.57
CA SER A 277 -25.89 25.55 -0.18
C SER A 277 -26.82 25.30 -1.38
N PHE A 278 -26.60 24.20 -2.11
CA PHE A 278 -27.49 23.79 -3.21
C PHE A 278 -28.87 23.35 -2.73
N THR A 279 -28.94 22.60 -1.63
CA THR A 279 -30.22 22.19 -1.04
C THR A 279 -31.01 23.40 -0.53
N ALA A 280 -30.37 24.35 0.15
CA ALA A 280 -31.00 25.57 0.62
C ALA A 280 -31.50 26.47 -0.52
N ALA A 281 -30.86 26.39 -1.69
CA ALA A 281 -31.28 27.10 -2.91
C ALA A 281 -32.33 26.34 -3.73
N ASN A 282 -32.92 25.25 -3.22
CA ASN A 282 -33.86 24.37 -3.94
C ASN A 282 -33.30 23.69 -5.21
N TYR A 283 -31.97 23.57 -5.31
CA TYR A 283 -31.27 22.91 -6.42
C TYR A 283 -30.53 21.64 -5.97
N ALA A 284 -31.11 20.87 -5.04
CA ALA A 284 -30.47 19.69 -4.44
C ALA A 284 -29.97 18.67 -5.48
N VAL A 285 -30.72 18.45 -6.57
CA VAL A 285 -30.31 17.54 -7.66
C VAL A 285 -29.08 18.06 -8.39
N ALA A 286 -29.02 19.37 -8.68
CA ALA A 286 -27.86 20.00 -9.31
C ALA A 286 -26.64 19.94 -8.39
N GLY A 287 -26.82 20.07 -7.07
CA GLY A 287 -25.74 19.91 -6.09
C GLY A 287 -25.12 18.51 -6.13
N LYS A 288 -25.94 17.46 -6.25
CA LYS A 288 -25.46 16.08 -6.41
C LYS A 288 -24.71 15.88 -7.73
N ALA A 289 -25.19 16.50 -8.82
CA ALA A 289 -24.50 16.47 -10.12
C ALA A 289 -23.14 17.20 -10.07
N ALA A 290 -23.08 18.37 -9.42
CA ALA A 290 -21.86 19.14 -9.23
C ALA A 290 -20.81 18.34 -8.44
N VAL A 291 -21.24 17.62 -7.39
CA VAL A 291 -20.41 16.68 -6.63
C VAL A 291 -19.76 15.62 -7.53
N GLY A 292 -20.50 15.05 -8.49
CA GLY A 292 -19.96 14.09 -9.45
C GLY A 292 -18.91 14.71 -10.39
N VAL A 293 -19.17 15.91 -10.91
CA VAL A 293 -18.20 16.64 -11.76
C VAL A 293 -16.94 17.02 -10.98
N ILE A 294 -17.09 17.50 -9.74
CA ILE A 294 -15.96 17.83 -8.86
C ILE A 294 -15.15 16.59 -8.56
N LEU A 295 -15.77 15.42 -8.36
CA LEU A 295 -15.05 14.16 -8.16
C LEU A 295 -14.17 13.83 -9.37
N ILE A 296 -14.73 13.88 -10.58
CA ILE A 296 -13.99 13.62 -11.82
C ILE A 296 -12.83 14.62 -11.96
N ALA A 297 -13.09 15.91 -11.76
CA ALA A 297 -12.06 16.94 -11.86
C ALA A 297 -10.97 16.80 -10.79
N ALA A 298 -11.34 16.45 -9.55
CA ALA A 298 -10.38 16.23 -8.47
C ALA A 298 -9.48 15.03 -8.76
N ILE A 299 -10.03 13.94 -9.27
CA ILE A 299 -9.26 12.75 -9.66
C ILE A 299 -8.31 13.07 -10.82
N LEU A 300 -8.78 13.78 -11.86
CA LEU A 300 -7.97 14.07 -13.06
C LEU A 300 -6.89 15.13 -12.83
N PHE A 301 -7.20 16.21 -12.11
CA PHE A 301 -6.35 17.41 -12.03
C PHE A 301 -5.78 17.69 -10.64
N MET A 302 -6.23 16.97 -9.61
CA MET A 302 -5.79 17.16 -8.23
C MET A 302 -5.53 15.83 -7.50
N PRO A 303 -4.64 14.95 -8.02
CA PRO A 303 -4.39 13.63 -7.44
C PRO A 303 -3.86 13.68 -5.98
N GLY A 304 -3.33 14.82 -5.54
CA GLY A 304 -2.90 15.05 -4.15
C GLY A 304 -3.95 15.71 -3.23
N GLY A 305 -5.11 16.12 -3.76
CA GLY A 305 -6.13 16.89 -3.04
C GLY A 305 -5.75 18.35 -2.76
N ILE A 306 -6.62 19.05 -2.01
CA ILE A 306 -6.50 20.48 -1.71
C ILE A 306 -5.44 20.77 -0.63
N LEU A 307 -5.30 19.89 0.37
CA LEU A 307 -4.46 20.17 1.55
C LEU A 307 -2.97 20.37 1.22
N PRO A 308 -2.31 19.55 0.37
CA PRO A 308 -0.90 19.78 0.03
C PRO A 308 -0.67 21.10 -0.71
N ARG A 309 -1.65 21.60 -1.48
CA ARG A 309 -1.55 22.90 -2.16
C ARG A 309 -1.66 24.06 -1.17
N LEU A 310 -2.60 23.99 -0.22
CA LEU A 310 -2.70 24.93 0.89
C LEU A 310 -1.40 24.98 1.69
N GLN A 311 -0.83 23.82 2.02
CA GLN A 311 0.44 23.74 2.74
C GLN A 311 1.61 24.36 1.96
N ARG A 312 1.64 24.29 0.62
CA ARG A 312 2.67 24.96 -0.20
C ARG A 312 2.46 26.48 -0.29
N LEU A 313 1.21 26.94 -0.32
CA LEU A 313 0.87 28.37 -0.37
C LEU A 313 1.17 29.06 0.97
N PHE A 314 0.80 28.42 2.07
CA PHE A 314 1.03 28.95 3.43
C PHE A 314 2.41 28.57 4.00
N GLY A 315 3.04 27.52 3.47
CA GLY A 315 4.41 27.12 3.77
C GLY A 315 5.39 27.84 2.86
N ARG A 316 5.78 29.08 3.22
CA ARG A 316 6.94 29.79 2.63
C ARG A 316 8.12 28.82 2.45
N ARG A 317 8.72 28.82 1.25
CA ARG A 317 9.98 28.16 0.86
C ARG A 317 10.88 27.87 2.08
N ARG A 318 10.80 26.66 2.61
CA ARG A 318 11.84 26.10 3.49
C ARG A 318 12.37 24.87 2.79
N GLY A 319 13.19 25.11 1.78
CA GLY A 319 14.17 24.12 1.35
C GLY A 319 15.06 23.85 2.55
N ALA A 320 14.84 22.71 3.19
CA ALA A 320 15.72 22.24 4.24
C ALA A 320 17.00 21.73 3.57
N VAL A 321 17.97 22.63 3.39
CA VAL A 321 19.37 22.22 3.44
C VAL A 321 19.55 21.66 4.85
N ALA A 322 19.80 20.35 4.95
CA ALA A 322 20.09 19.69 6.22
C ALA A 322 21.27 20.42 6.88
N ASN A 323 21.16 20.71 8.18
CA ASN A 323 22.22 21.38 8.92
C ASN A 323 23.44 20.44 8.97
N PRO A 324 24.62 20.81 8.44
CA PRO A 324 25.80 19.92 8.37
C PRO A 324 26.19 19.34 9.73
N ALA A 325 25.90 20.08 10.81
CA ALA A 325 26.13 19.65 12.19
C ALA A 325 25.29 18.43 12.60
N GLU A 326 24.01 18.34 12.19
CA GLU A 326 23.15 17.19 12.55
C GLU A 326 23.54 15.92 11.77
N ALA A 327 24.00 16.08 10.53
CA ALA A 327 24.52 14.96 9.72
C ALA A 327 25.87 14.45 10.23
N ALA A 328 26.76 15.37 10.66
CA ALA A 328 28.04 15.02 11.28
C ALA A 328 27.84 14.35 12.64
N GLU A 329 26.96 14.86 13.50
CA GLU A 329 26.68 14.29 14.82
C GLU A 329 26.01 12.91 14.71
N ALA A 330 25.15 12.69 13.71
CA ALA A 330 24.57 11.38 13.41
C ALA A 330 25.60 10.38 12.85
N ALA A 331 26.51 10.83 11.98
CA ALA A 331 27.61 10.01 11.44
C ALA A 331 28.64 9.64 12.53
N GLU A 332 28.93 10.57 13.44
CA GLU A 332 29.87 10.36 14.54
C GLU A 332 29.26 9.48 15.65
N ALA A 333 27.96 9.65 15.94
CA ALA A 333 27.22 8.74 16.80
C ALA A 333 27.12 7.32 16.20
N ALA A 334 26.99 7.20 14.87
CA ALA A 334 27.03 5.91 14.17
C ALA A 334 28.41 5.26 14.23
N ALA A 335 29.50 6.03 14.08
CA ALA A 335 30.87 5.54 14.23
C ALA A 335 31.15 5.06 15.67
N ARG A 336 30.66 5.78 16.69
CA ARG A 336 30.78 5.36 18.10
C ARG A 336 29.90 4.15 18.44
N ALA A 337 28.73 4.02 17.83
CA ALA A 337 27.86 2.85 17.99
C ALA A 337 28.43 1.59 17.29
N HIS A 338 29.25 1.76 16.24
CA HIS A 338 29.94 0.66 15.56
C HIS A 338 31.26 0.24 16.24
N ALA A 339 31.89 1.16 17.00
CA ALA A 339 33.16 0.91 17.69
C ALA A 339 33.00 0.41 19.14
N ALA A 340 31.80 0.51 19.74
CA ALA A 340 31.55 0.00 21.09
C ALA A 340 31.14 -1.48 21.07
N PRO A 341 31.74 -2.35 21.92
CA PRO A 341 31.22 -3.71 22.09
C PRO A 341 29.79 -3.63 22.64
N ALA A 342 28.92 -4.46 22.10
CA ALA A 342 27.48 -4.48 22.32
C ALA A 342 27.09 -4.63 23.81
N ALA A 343 27.03 -3.52 24.55
CA ALA A 343 26.53 -3.49 25.93
C ALA A 343 25.00 -3.27 26.01
N GLY A 344 24.30 -3.18 24.86
CA GLY A 344 22.86 -2.93 24.77
C GLY A 344 22.00 -4.15 24.41
N GLU A 345 22.58 -5.35 24.28
CA GLU A 345 21.86 -6.57 23.89
C GLU A 345 20.89 -7.11 24.94
N ALA A 346 20.89 -6.57 26.17
CA ALA A 346 20.15 -7.15 27.29
C ALA A 346 18.64 -6.87 27.31
N ALA A 347 18.07 -6.03 26.43
CA ALA A 347 16.66 -5.61 26.54
C ALA A 347 15.77 -5.93 25.33
N LEU A 348 16.28 -6.52 24.25
CA LEU A 348 15.49 -6.88 23.06
C LEU A 348 15.67 -8.33 22.59
N SER A 349 16.39 -9.16 23.34
CA SER A 349 16.51 -10.59 23.10
C SER A 349 15.93 -11.39 24.27
N SER A 350 14.72 -11.90 24.13
CA SER A 350 14.27 -13.07 24.90
C SER A 350 14.81 -14.38 24.30
N ARG A 351 15.90 -14.32 23.54
CA ARG A 351 16.50 -15.48 22.88
C ARG A 351 17.84 -15.81 23.54
N PRO A 352 18.07 -17.07 23.96
CA PRO A 352 19.35 -17.48 24.51
C PRO A 352 20.48 -17.24 23.49
N PRO A 353 21.71 -16.91 23.94
CA PRO A 353 22.82 -16.68 23.04
C PRO A 353 23.16 -18.00 22.34
N VAL A 354 22.97 -18.05 21.02
CA VAL A 354 23.52 -19.11 20.18
C VAL A 354 25.00 -18.74 19.97
N PRO A 355 25.98 -19.64 20.22
CA PRO A 355 27.39 -19.36 19.98
C PRO A 355 27.60 -18.83 18.56
N ALA A 356 28.39 -17.78 18.38
CA ALA A 356 28.69 -17.23 17.06
C ALA A 356 29.27 -18.35 16.17
N PRO A 357 28.56 -18.79 15.12
CA PRO A 357 29.04 -19.89 14.30
C PRO A 357 30.22 -19.44 13.45
N ALA A 358 31.23 -20.31 13.32
CA ALA A 358 32.46 -20.05 12.56
C ALA A 358 32.20 -19.71 11.08
N THR A 359 33.03 -18.83 10.51
CA THR A 359 33.09 -18.56 9.07
C THR A 359 33.21 -19.87 8.27
N GLY A 360 32.54 -19.95 7.12
CA GLY A 360 32.51 -21.18 6.31
C GLY A 360 31.45 -22.21 6.70
N THR A 361 30.69 -22.00 7.78
CA THR A 361 29.51 -22.83 8.10
C THR A 361 28.36 -22.54 7.12
N VAL A 362 27.55 -23.54 6.81
CA VAL A 362 26.39 -23.39 5.92
C VAL A 362 25.34 -22.47 6.58
N LEU A 363 25.11 -21.32 5.96
CA LEU A 363 24.15 -20.32 6.39
C LEU A 363 22.76 -20.58 5.79
N LEU A 364 22.70 -20.88 4.49
CA LEU A 364 21.50 -21.23 3.74
C LEU A 364 21.73 -22.58 3.06
N LYS A 365 20.77 -23.49 3.16
CA LYS A 365 20.75 -24.76 2.44
C LYS A 365 19.40 -24.96 1.76
N ALA A 366 19.40 -25.00 0.44
CA ALA A 366 18.28 -25.46 -0.36
C ALA A 366 18.53 -26.92 -0.73
N THR A 367 17.53 -27.79 -0.49
CA THR A 367 17.64 -29.22 -0.80
C THR A 367 16.47 -29.68 -1.64
N ALA A 368 16.78 -30.31 -2.79
CA ALA A 368 15.83 -30.76 -3.80
C ALA A 368 14.75 -29.71 -4.12
N LEU A 369 15.13 -28.43 -4.21
CA LEU A 369 14.17 -27.33 -4.32
C LEU A 369 13.52 -27.32 -5.70
N ALA A 370 12.20 -27.44 -5.73
CA ALA A 370 11.43 -27.47 -6.98
C ALA A 370 10.34 -26.40 -6.98
N LYS A 371 10.09 -25.81 -8.14
CA LYS A 371 9.01 -24.85 -8.35
C LYS A 371 8.45 -24.97 -9.76
N SER A 372 7.14 -25.17 -9.86
CA SER A 372 6.43 -25.21 -11.13
C SER A 372 5.39 -24.10 -11.24
N PHE A 373 5.23 -23.54 -12.45
CA PHE A 373 4.20 -22.58 -12.81
C PHE A 373 3.39 -23.14 -13.98
N ARG A 374 2.10 -23.43 -13.77
CA ARG A 374 1.18 -23.89 -14.83
C ARG A 374 1.75 -25.03 -15.70
N GLY A 375 2.46 -25.98 -15.09
CA GLY A 375 3.08 -27.12 -15.77
C GLY A 375 4.55 -26.93 -16.18
N VAL A 376 5.07 -25.70 -16.22
CA VAL A 376 6.49 -25.43 -16.48
C VAL A 376 7.29 -25.57 -15.20
N LYS A 377 8.26 -26.50 -15.15
CA LYS A 377 9.22 -26.63 -14.04
C LYS A 377 10.28 -25.53 -14.17
N ALA A 378 10.18 -24.51 -13.32
CA ALA A 378 11.14 -23.40 -13.28
C ALA A 378 12.34 -23.69 -12.36
N LEU A 379 12.16 -24.61 -11.41
CA LEU A 379 13.24 -25.27 -10.65
C LEU A 379 12.90 -26.76 -10.57
N ALA A 380 13.88 -27.61 -10.84
CA ALA A 380 13.72 -29.05 -10.99
C ALA A 380 14.54 -29.86 -9.97
N GLY A 381 14.52 -29.43 -8.70
CA GLY A 381 15.19 -30.16 -7.61
C GLY A 381 16.62 -29.69 -7.37
N VAL A 382 16.83 -28.38 -7.27
CA VAL A 382 18.17 -27.81 -7.10
C VAL A 382 18.66 -27.92 -5.66
N ASP A 383 19.92 -28.31 -5.50
CA ASP A 383 20.66 -28.30 -4.24
C ASP A 383 21.64 -27.14 -4.26
N VAL A 384 21.54 -26.22 -3.29
CA VAL A 384 22.43 -25.06 -3.18
C VAL A 384 22.75 -24.80 -1.72
N GLU A 385 24.04 -24.66 -1.41
CA GLU A 385 24.51 -24.22 -0.10
C GLU A 385 25.13 -22.84 -0.22
N VAL A 386 24.88 -21.95 0.76
CA VAL A 386 25.55 -20.65 0.89
C VAL A 386 26.25 -20.62 2.24
N ARG A 387 27.54 -20.35 2.25
CA ARG A 387 28.39 -20.33 3.45
C ARG A 387 28.47 -18.94 4.07
N ARG A 388 28.63 -18.89 5.39
CA ARG A 388 28.78 -17.62 6.13
C ARG A 388 30.05 -16.89 5.69
N GLY A 389 29.91 -15.62 5.32
CA GLY A 389 31.00 -14.73 4.89
C GLY A 389 31.44 -14.87 3.43
N GLU A 390 30.85 -15.77 2.63
CA GLU A 390 31.19 -15.90 1.21
C GLU A 390 30.37 -14.94 0.32
N ILE A 391 30.92 -14.62 -0.85
CA ILE A 391 30.21 -14.04 -1.98
C ILE A 391 29.97 -15.17 -3.00
N LEU A 392 28.75 -15.71 -3.00
CA LEU A 392 28.33 -16.75 -3.94
C LEU A 392 27.76 -16.10 -5.21
N GLY A 393 28.40 -16.33 -6.35
CA GLY A 393 27.84 -15.95 -7.65
C GLY A 393 26.73 -16.90 -8.09
N LEU A 394 25.55 -16.40 -8.42
CA LEU A 394 24.48 -17.18 -9.04
C LEU A 394 24.33 -16.78 -10.51
N LEU A 395 24.62 -17.73 -11.39
CA LEU A 395 24.82 -17.55 -12.81
C LEU A 395 23.87 -18.43 -13.62
N GLY A 396 23.77 -18.18 -14.92
CA GLY A 396 22.94 -18.93 -15.87
C GLY A 396 22.26 -18.03 -16.91
N PRO A 397 21.78 -18.59 -18.04
CA PRO A 397 21.06 -17.84 -19.07
C PRO A 397 19.70 -17.31 -18.59
N ASN A 398 19.07 -16.46 -19.39
CA ASN A 398 17.72 -15.99 -19.10
C ASN A 398 16.73 -17.16 -19.08
N GLY A 399 15.88 -17.20 -18.07
CA GLY A 399 14.94 -18.32 -17.88
C GLY A 399 15.54 -19.56 -17.21
N SER A 400 16.81 -19.56 -16.80
CA SER A 400 17.44 -20.73 -16.15
C SER A 400 16.96 -21.05 -14.73
N GLY A 401 16.14 -20.18 -14.12
CA GLY A 401 15.58 -20.39 -12.78
C GLY A 401 16.16 -19.49 -11.68
N LYS A 402 17.17 -18.65 -11.95
CA LYS A 402 17.80 -17.75 -10.94
C LYS A 402 16.79 -16.91 -10.16
N SER A 403 15.96 -16.13 -10.87
CA SER A 403 14.96 -15.27 -10.24
C SER A 403 13.87 -16.09 -9.52
N THR A 404 13.55 -17.29 -10.02
CA THR A 404 12.64 -18.22 -9.32
C THR A 404 13.23 -18.67 -8.00
N PHE A 405 14.52 -19.03 -7.96
CA PHE A 405 15.23 -19.40 -6.74
C PHE A 405 15.25 -18.26 -5.73
N ILE A 406 15.63 -17.05 -6.15
CA ILE A 406 15.60 -15.85 -5.28
C ILE A 406 14.19 -15.63 -4.73
N ASN A 407 13.15 -15.72 -5.57
CA ASN A 407 11.76 -15.53 -5.14
C ASN A 407 11.29 -16.60 -4.16
N VAL A 408 11.78 -17.84 -4.27
CA VAL A 408 11.46 -18.91 -3.31
C VAL A 408 12.20 -18.69 -1.98
N VAL A 409 13.51 -18.41 -2.03
CA VAL A 409 14.33 -18.14 -0.83
C VAL A 409 13.82 -16.93 -0.04
N THR A 410 13.30 -15.92 -0.73
CA THR A 410 12.76 -14.69 -0.12
C THR A 410 11.28 -14.78 0.25
N GLY A 411 10.63 -15.93 -0.01
CA GLY A 411 9.24 -16.19 0.35
C GLY A 411 8.19 -15.52 -0.52
N HIS A 412 8.57 -14.97 -1.67
CA HIS A 412 7.62 -14.46 -2.65
C HIS A 412 6.81 -15.60 -3.29
N TYR A 413 7.45 -16.75 -3.54
CA TYR A 413 6.78 -17.97 -3.99
C TYR A 413 6.98 -19.11 -3.01
N LEU A 414 5.90 -19.86 -2.77
CA LEU A 414 5.98 -21.13 -2.06
C LEU A 414 6.65 -22.17 -2.96
N PRO A 415 7.63 -22.95 -2.48
CA PRO A 415 8.18 -24.06 -3.25
C PRO A 415 7.09 -25.10 -3.55
N SER A 416 7.22 -25.78 -4.69
CA SER A 416 6.36 -26.93 -5.04
C SER A 416 6.82 -28.22 -4.34
N ALA A 417 8.12 -28.36 -4.10
CA ALA A 417 8.73 -29.43 -3.30
C ALA A 417 10.12 -28.98 -2.81
N GLY A 418 10.74 -29.77 -1.93
CA GLY A 418 12.05 -29.48 -1.34
C GLY A 418 11.97 -28.62 -0.09
N SER A 419 13.15 -28.21 0.41
CA SER A 419 13.30 -27.45 1.66
C SER A 419 14.29 -26.29 1.47
N VAL A 420 14.11 -25.23 2.26
CA VAL A 420 15.04 -24.10 2.35
C VAL A 420 15.32 -23.81 3.82
N VAL A 421 16.48 -24.22 4.30
CA VAL A 421 16.90 -24.04 5.70
C VAL A 421 17.85 -22.86 5.80
N PHE A 422 17.57 -21.92 6.70
CA PHE A 422 18.42 -20.78 7.01
C PHE A 422 18.74 -20.74 8.50
N GLU A 423 20.03 -20.74 8.85
CA GLU A 423 20.49 -20.84 10.24
C GLU A 423 19.83 -21.99 11.02
N GLY A 424 19.71 -23.15 10.37
CA GLY A 424 19.07 -24.34 10.95
C GLY A 424 17.54 -24.27 11.06
N ARG A 425 16.89 -23.25 10.48
CA ARG A 425 15.43 -23.09 10.51
C ARG A 425 14.83 -23.20 9.12
N GLU A 426 13.79 -24.01 8.99
CA GLU A 426 13.02 -24.11 7.75
C GLU A 426 12.33 -22.79 7.41
N LEU A 427 12.49 -22.33 6.18
CA LEU A 427 11.89 -21.11 5.65
C LEU A 427 10.66 -21.40 4.80
N ALA A 428 10.53 -22.59 4.21
CA ALA A 428 9.37 -22.93 3.39
C ALA A 428 8.06 -22.68 4.16
N GLY A 429 7.07 -22.07 3.50
CA GLY A 429 5.77 -21.75 4.12
C GLY A 429 5.73 -20.47 4.95
N HIS A 430 6.87 -19.85 5.26
CA HIS A 430 6.88 -18.58 5.97
C HIS A 430 6.55 -17.41 5.04
N ALA A 431 5.76 -16.47 5.55
CA ALA A 431 5.50 -15.22 4.83
C ALA A 431 6.79 -14.39 4.68
N ALA A 432 6.94 -13.68 3.55
CA ALA A 432 8.15 -12.94 3.21
C ALA A 432 8.62 -11.99 4.32
N HIS A 433 7.68 -11.34 5.02
CA HIS A 433 8.02 -10.44 6.12
C HIS A 433 8.68 -11.13 7.33
N ARG A 434 8.43 -12.44 7.53
CA ARG A 434 9.09 -13.24 8.57
C ARG A 434 10.49 -13.66 8.13
N ILE A 435 10.67 -13.97 6.86
CA ILE A 435 11.97 -14.30 6.25
C ILE A 435 12.88 -13.07 6.28
N ALA A 436 12.34 -11.89 5.94
CA ALA A 436 13.05 -10.62 6.05
C ALA A 436 13.63 -10.39 7.45
N ARG A 437 12.78 -10.57 8.48
CA ARG A 437 13.18 -10.48 9.90
C ARG A 437 14.11 -11.59 10.38
N ALA A 438 14.18 -12.71 9.65
CA ALA A 438 15.16 -13.74 9.95
C ALA A 438 16.59 -13.29 9.57
N GLY A 439 16.72 -12.26 8.74
CA GLY A 439 17.99 -11.69 8.30
C GLY A 439 18.32 -11.95 6.83
N ILE A 440 17.30 -12.18 5.99
CA ILE A 440 17.47 -12.28 4.53
C ILE A 440 16.92 -11.01 3.89
N ALA A 441 17.76 -10.28 3.15
CA ALA A 441 17.35 -9.13 2.36
C ALA A 441 17.63 -9.36 0.87
N ARG A 442 16.92 -8.63 0.00
CA ARG A 442 17.18 -8.65 -1.43
C ARG A 442 17.11 -7.26 -2.04
N THR A 443 17.85 -7.04 -3.11
CA THR A 443 17.60 -5.96 -4.06
C THR A 443 16.72 -6.47 -5.21
N TYR A 444 16.19 -5.55 -6.01
CA TYR A 444 15.44 -5.87 -7.22
C TYR A 444 16.20 -5.39 -8.46
N GLN A 445 16.16 -6.18 -9.53
CA GLN A 445 16.70 -5.83 -10.86
C GLN A 445 16.19 -4.45 -11.32
N ILE A 446 14.89 -4.22 -11.18
CA ILE A 446 14.25 -2.91 -11.39
C ILE A 446 13.98 -2.32 -10.00
N PRO A 447 14.62 -1.20 -9.62
CA PRO A 447 14.35 -0.54 -8.35
C PRO A 447 12.86 -0.27 -8.14
N ARG A 448 12.34 -0.62 -6.96
CA ARG A 448 10.94 -0.41 -6.56
C ARG A 448 10.88 0.49 -5.32
N PRO A 449 11.35 1.75 -5.39
CA PRO A 449 11.23 2.70 -4.29
C PRO A 449 9.78 3.08 -4.06
N PHE A 450 9.44 3.39 -2.81
CA PHE A 450 8.18 3.99 -2.45
C PHE A 450 8.15 5.45 -2.91
N GLY A 451 7.53 5.69 -4.05
CA GLY A 451 7.55 6.98 -4.75
C GLY A 451 6.97 8.15 -3.96
N HIS A 452 6.14 7.89 -2.95
CA HIS A 452 5.50 8.94 -2.15
C HIS A 452 6.17 9.16 -0.79
N GLN A 453 7.27 8.46 -0.54
CA GLN A 453 8.08 8.62 0.66
C GLN A 453 9.46 9.17 0.28
N THR A 454 10.08 9.94 1.18
CA THR A 454 11.43 10.45 0.94
C THR A 454 12.45 9.31 0.83
N VAL A 455 13.62 9.58 0.26
CA VAL A 455 14.76 8.65 0.23
C VAL A 455 15.11 8.16 1.65
N LEU A 456 15.09 9.05 2.64
CA LEU A 456 15.28 8.72 4.05
C LEU A 456 14.20 7.76 4.57
N ASP A 457 12.93 8.04 4.29
CA ASP A 457 11.82 7.22 4.77
C ASP A 457 11.81 5.83 4.11
N ASN A 458 12.24 5.73 2.85
CA ASN A 458 12.43 4.46 2.16
C ASN A 458 13.42 3.54 2.89
N VAL A 459 14.59 4.08 3.28
CA VAL A 459 15.61 3.31 4.02
C VAL A 459 15.18 3.07 5.47
N ALA A 460 14.56 4.07 6.12
CA ALA A 460 14.06 3.94 7.48
C ALA A 460 13.01 2.83 7.59
N LEU A 461 12.20 2.61 6.56
CA LEU A 461 11.23 1.53 6.56
C LEU A 461 11.90 0.15 6.67
N ALA A 462 12.97 -0.09 5.92
CA ALA A 462 13.71 -1.35 6.02
C ALA A 462 14.37 -1.53 7.39
N ALA A 463 14.94 -0.48 7.98
CA ALA A 463 15.48 -0.51 9.34
C ALA A 463 14.41 -0.78 10.40
N MET A 464 13.21 -0.24 10.22
CA MET A 464 12.10 -0.38 11.14
C MET A 464 11.50 -1.79 11.13
N PHE A 465 11.33 -2.37 9.94
CA PHE A 465 10.59 -3.62 9.78
C PHE A 465 11.49 -4.84 9.62
N GLY A 466 12.52 -4.76 8.78
CA GLY A 466 13.52 -5.81 8.59
C GLY A 466 14.53 -5.80 9.74
N GLY A 467 15.09 -4.63 10.06
CA GLY A 467 16.06 -4.45 11.15
C GLY A 467 15.45 -4.47 12.55
N GLY A 468 14.12 -4.52 12.67
CA GLY A 468 13.42 -4.72 13.94
C GLY A 468 13.35 -3.48 14.85
N LEU A 469 13.73 -2.29 14.37
CA LEU A 469 13.70 -1.09 15.21
C LEU A 469 12.25 -0.72 15.63
N PRO A 470 12.03 -0.36 16.90
CA PRO A 470 10.67 -0.21 17.44
C PRO A 470 10.02 1.12 17.06
N ASN A 471 10.80 2.18 16.89
CA ASN A 471 10.28 3.53 16.69
C ASN A 471 10.78 4.17 15.38
N PRO A 472 9.94 5.00 14.71
CA PRO A 472 10.31 5.66 13.46
C PRO A 472 11.53 6.58 13.55
N GLU A 473 11.77 7.23 14.70
CA GLU A 473 12.90 8.15 14.85
C GLU A 473 14.26 7.43 14.86
N ALA A 474 14.34 6.29 15.56
CA ALA A 474 15.52 5.43 15.59
C ALA A 474 15.77 4.85 14.19
N ALA A 475 14.70 4.43 13.50
CA ALA A 475 14.81 3.94 12.13
C ALA A 475 15.34 5.01 11.15
N ARG A 476 14.92 6.27 11.29
CA ARG A 476 15.47 7.39 10.50
C ARG A 476 16.93 7.68 10.83
N ARG A 477 17.34 7.60 12.10
CA ARG A 477 18.75 7.78 12.47
C ARG A 477 19.64 6.69 11.87
N GLU A 478 19.21 5.43 11.97
CA GLU A 478 19.90 4.30 11.33
C GLU A 478 19.94 4.46 9.80
N ALA A 479 18.84 4.93 9.19
CA ALA A 479 18.76 5.13 7.76
C ALA A 479 19.78 6.14 7.22
N ILE A 480 20.10 7.19 7.98
CA ILE A 480 21.14 8.15 7.60
C ILE A 480 22.49 7.44 7.45
N THR A 481 22.84 6.55 8.37
CA THR A 481 24.09 5.77 8.31
C THR A 481 24.19 4.96 7.02
N TRP A 482 23.11 4.27 6.64
CA TRP A 482 23.09 3.46 5.41
C TRP A 482 23.03 4.31 4.14
N LEU A 483 22.39 5.48 4.20
CA LEU A 483 22.45 6.45 3.09
C LEU A 483 23.87 7.00 2.92
N THR A 484 24.57 7.33 3.99
CA THR A 484 25.97 7.75 3.93
C THR A 484 26.86 6.63 3.38
N PHE A 485 26.65 5.39 3.82
CA PHE A 485 27.38 4.22 3.30
C PHE A 485 27.19 4.04 1.78
N ALA A 486 25.99 4.33 1.29
CA ALA A 486 25.64 4.32 -0.13
C ALA A 486 25.90 5.66 -0.86
N GLY A 487 26.50 6.67 -0.22
CA GLY A 487 26.79 7.97 -0.86
C GLY A 487 25.56 8.81 -1.24
N LEU A 488 24.42 8.61 -0.57
CA LEU A 488 23.14 9.28 -0.83
C LEU A 488 22.69 10.25 0.27
N GLN A 489 23.56 10.62 1.20
CA GLN A 489 23.22 11.48 2.35
C GLN A 489 22.61 12.83 1.92
N ASP A 490 23.13 13.46 0.85
CA ASP A 490 22.66 14.76 0.36
C ASP A 490 21.30 14.70 -0.33
N LYS A 491 20.80 13.47 -0.56
CA LYS A 491 19.50 13.18 -1.19
C LYS A 491 18.48 12.66 -0.20
N ALA A 492 18.76 12.64 1.10
CA ALA A 492 17.88 12.07 2.13
C ALA A 492 16.42 12.60 2.08
N HIS A 493 16.23 13.87 1.73
CA HIS A 493 14.92 14.54 1.79
C HIS A 493 14.21 14.70 0.44
N VAL A 494 14.80 14.24 -0.67
CA VAL A 494 14.13 14.27 -1.98
C VAL A 494 13.22 13.05 -2.16
N LEU A 495 12.35 13.09 -3.17
CA LEU A 495 11.59 11.93 -3.59
C LEU A 495 12.42 11.02 -4.50
N PRO A 496 12.17 9.69 -4.55
CA PRO A 496 12.86 8.76 -5.44
C PRO A 496 12.80 9.15 -6.92
N ASP A 497 11.76 9.90 -7.32
CA ASP A 497 11.61 10.37 -8.70
C ASP A 497 12.68 11.38 -9.13
N GLU A 498 13.29 12.07 -8.17
CA GLU A 498 14.37 13.02 -8.40
C GLU A 498 15.75 12.34 -8.50
N LEU A 499 15.83 11.02 -8.30
CA LEU A 499 17.06 10.25 -8.41
C LEU A 499 17.26 9.71 -9.83
N ASN A 500 18.52 9.74 -10.30
CA ASN A 500 18.91 9.05 -11.52
C ASN A 500 18.96 7.51 -11.30
N LEU A 501 19.13 6.73 -12.38
CA LEU A 501 19.09 5.26 -12.29
C LEU A 501 20.14 4.69 -11.32
N HIS A 502 21.38 5.16 -11.39
CA HIS A 502 22.45 4.75 -10.49
C HIS A 502 22.07 5.01 -9.02
N GLN A 503 21.63 6.24 -8.70
CA GLN A 503 21.19 6.61 -7.36
C GLN A 503 20.00 5.77 -6.88
N ARG A 504 19.06 5.41 -7.76
CA ARG A 504 17.95 4.50 -7.42
C ARG A 504 18.44 3.10 -7.07
N LYS A 505 19.44 2.57 -7.79
CA LYS A 505 20.05 1.26 -7.45
C LYS A 505 20.78 1.30 -6.11
N PHE A 506 21.49 2.39 -5.81
CA PHE A 506 22.16 2.55 -4.52
C PHE A 506 21.16 2.77 -3.38
N LEU A 507 20.00 3.37 -3.64
CA LEU A 507 18.88 3.40 -2.70
C LEU A 507 18.35 2.00 -2.38
N GLU A 508 18.17 1.13 -3.38
CA GLU A 508 17.79 -0.28 -3.15
C GLU A 508 18.83 -1.00 -2.28
N LEU A 509 20.10 -0.77 -2.54
CA LEU A 509 21.18 -1.34 -1.74
C LEU A 509 21.14 -0.83 -0.29
N ALA A 510 20.99 0.49 -0.09
CA ALA A 510 20.85 1.08 1.25
C ALA A 510 19.64 0.51 2.00
N ARG A 511 18.49 0.32 1.32
CA ARG A 511 17.30 -0.32 1.89
C ARG A 511 17.59 -1.76 2.30
N ALA A 512 18.20 -2.56 1.44
CA ALA A 512 18.55 -3.94 1.75
C ALA A 512 19.45 -4.01 2.99
N LEU A 513 20.50 -3.19 3.05
CA LEU A 513 21.46 -3.16 4.15
C LEU A 513 20.88 -2.62 5.46
N ALA A 514 19.98 -1.64 5.39
CA ALA A 514 19.32 -1.08 6.58
C ALA A 514 18.51 -2.11 7.36
N SER A 515 18.12 -3.23 6.73
CA SER A 515 17.51 -4.35 7.43
C SER A 515 18.48 -5.18 8.28
N ARG A 516 19.78 -4.85 8.27
CA ARG A 516 20.89 -5.60 8.90
C ARG A 516 20.88 -7.09 8.54
N PRO A 517 20.93 -7.42 7.23
CA PRO A 517 20.84 -8.80 6.78
C PRO A 517 22.08 -9.59 7.18
N ARG A 518 21.88 -10.88 7.48
CA ARG A 518 22.95 -11.88 7.53
C ARG A 518 23.23 -12.46 6.15
N LEU A 519 22.21 -12.48 5.29
CA LEU A 519 22.29 -12.84 3.88
C LEU A 519 21.63 -11.77 3.03
N VAL A 520 22.36 -11.20 2.08
CA VAL A 520 21.82 -10.27 1.09
C VAL A 520 21.90 -10.88 -0.31
N LEU A 521 20.78 -10.87 -1.03
CA LEU A 521 20.71 -11.27 -2.44
C LEU A 521 20.74 -10.02 -3.31
N LEU A 522 21.79 -9.88 -4.11
CA LEU A 522 22.00 -8.77 -5.02
C LEU A 522 21.62 -9.21 -6.43
N ASP A 523 20.49 -8.71 -6.94
CA ASP A 523 19.93 -9.09 -8.23
C ASP A 523 20.21 -8.00 -9.29
N GLU A 524 21.20 -8.23 -10.15
CA GLU A 524 21.60 -7.39 -11.29
C GLU A 524 21.80 -5.89 -10.97
N VAL A 525 22.40 -5.62 -9.81
CA VAL A 525 22.60 -4.25 -9.31
C VAL A 525 23.64 -3.46 -10.12
N LEU A 526 24.50 -4.10 -10.90
CA LEU A 526 25.55 -3.46 -11.71
C LEU A 526 25.16 -3.26 -13.18
N CYS A 527 24.08 -3.89 -13.65
CA CYS A 527 23.68 -3.77 -15.06
C CYS A 527 23.38 -2.31 -15.47
N GLY A 528 23.92 -1.85 -16.60
CA GLY A 528 23.71 -0.48 -17.10
C GLY A 528 24.54 0.60 -16.40
N LEU A 529 25.50 0.22 -15.54
CA LEU A 529 26.49 1.13 -14.98
C LEU A 529 27.71 1.29 -15.91
N THR A 530 28.37 2.45 -15.83
CA THR A 530 29.65 2.71 -16.50
C THR A 530 30.80 1.92 -15.83
N PRO A 531 31.95 1.72 -16.51
CA PRO A 531 33.07 0.97 -15.94
C PRO A 531 33.58 1.51 -14.59
N ALA A 532 33.60 2.83 -14.40
CA ALA A 532 34.00 3.44 -13.12
C ALA A 532 32.98 3.15 -12.01
N GLU A 533 31.68 3.25 -12.32
CA GLU A 533 30.60 2.94 -11.37
C GLU A 533 30.56 1.45 -11.01
N ILE A 534 30.97 0.56 -11.94
CA ILE A 534 31.16 -0.87 -11.65
C ILE A 534 32.26 -1.07 -10.61
N ASP A 535 33.40 -0.38 -10.74
CA ASP A 535 34.51 -0.49 -9.79
C ASP A 535 34.09 0.01 -8.38
N ASP A 536 33.33 1.11 -8.31
CA ASP A 536 32.73 1.60 -7.06
C ASP A 536 31.75 0.60 -6.44
N ALA A 537 30.88 0.00 -7.26
CA ALA A 537 29.93 -1.02 -6.80
C ALA A 537 30.65 -2.29 -6.29
N VAL A 538 31.71 -2.73 -6.98
CA VAL A 538 32.56 -3.85 -6.55
C VAL A 538 33.19 -3.56 -5.19
N ALA A 539 33.76 -2.37 -5.00
CA ALA A 539 34.32 -1.96 -3.71
C ALA A 539 33.25 -1.94 -2.60
N LEU A 540 32.04 -1.46 -2.92
CA LEU A 540 30.91 -1.43 -1.99
C LEU A 540 30.45 -2.83 -1.58
N VAL A 541 30.33 -3.78 -2.51
CA VAL A 541 29.96 -5.18 -2.23
C VAL A 541 30.99 -5.87 -1.34
N ARG A 542 32.29 -5.61 -1.56
CA ARG A 542 33.34 -6.11 -0.65
C ARG A 542 33.18 -5.55 0.76
N ARG A 543 32.97 -4.24 0.91
CA ARG A 543 32.73 -3.62 2.22
C ARG A 543 31.50 -4.20 2.94
N ILE A 544 30.43 -4.53 2.20
CA ILE A 544 29.24 -5.19 2.76
C ILE A 544 29.59 -6.54 3.37
N ARG A 545 30.35 -7.37 2.64
CA ARG A 545 30.84 -8.66 3.16
C ARG A 545 31.74 -8.45 4.38
N ASP A 546 32.67 -7.51 4.30
CA ASP A 546 33.65 -7.25 5.35
C ASP A 546 32.99 -6.72 6.65
N GLN A 547 31.78 -6.15 6.57
CA GLN A 547 30.92 -5.82 7.72
C GLN A 547 30.20 -7.04 8.33
N GLY A 548 30.38 -8.24 7.76
CA GLY A 548 29.87 -9.50 8.30
C GLY A 548 28.64 -10.08 7.59
N ALA A 549 28.20 -9.50 6.48
CA ALA A 549 27.10 -10.06 5.69
C ALA A 549 27.60 -11.15 4.72
N THR A 550 26.78 -12.18 4.48
CA THR A 550 26.95 -13.10 3.34
C THR A 550 26.24 -12.53 2.11
N VAL A 551 26.83 -12.68 0.92
CA VAL A 551 26.28 -12.13 -0.32
C VAL A 551 25.98 -13.26 -1.31
N VAL A 552 24.76 -13.29 -1.84
CA VAL A 552 24.45 -14.01 -3.09
C VAL A 552 24.38 -12.96 -4.19
N PHE A 553 25.23 -13.09 -5.19
CA PHE A 553 25.45 -12.09 -6.23
C PHE A 553 24.98 -12.64 -7.57
N VAL A 554 23.88 -12.10 -8.08
CA VAL A 554 23.31 -12.48 -9.38
C VAL A 554 23.69 -11.40 -10.38
N GLU A 555 24.57 -11.74 -11.31
CA GLU A 555 25.08 -10.80 -12.29
C GLU A 555 25.43 -11.43 -13.62
N HIS A 556 25.42 -10.59 -14.65
CA HIS A 556 25.85 -10.93 -16.01
C HIS A 556 27.15 -10.23 -16.42
N VAL A 557 27.63 -9.27 -15.63
CA VAL A 557 28.90 -8.59 -15.87
C VAL A 557 30.07 -9.47 -15.41
N MET A 558 30.65 -10.24 -16.33
CA MET A 558 31.70 -11.22 -16.01
C MET A 558 32.91 -10.62 -15.31
N ARG A 559 33.30 -9.37 -15.63
CA ARG A 559 34.37 -8.65 -14.92
C ARG A 559 34.08 -8.54 -13.42
N ALA A 560 32.85 -8.23 -13.04
CA ALA A 560 32.45 -8.13 -11.63
C ALA A 560 32.36 -9.50 -10.97
N VAL A 561 31.82 -10.50 -11.67
CA VAL A 561 31.74 -11.89 -11.19
C VAL A 561 33.13 -12.42 -10.83
N MET A 562 34.08 -12.29 -11.76
CA MET A 562 35.47 -12.74 -11.56
C MET A 562 36.19 -11.98 -10.44
N ALA A 563 35.83 -10.71 -10.21
CA ALA A 563 36.46 -9.87 -9.19
C ALA A 563 35.88 -10.05 -7.78
N LEU A 564 34.62 -10.49 -7.66
CA LEU A 564 33.89 -10.50 -6.39
C LEU A 564 33.65 -11.89 -5.82
N THR A 565 33.38 -12.88 -6.66
CA THR A 565 32.82 -14.16 -6.20
C THR A 565 33.90 -15.09 -5.69
N ASP A 566 33.66 -15.70 -4.51
CA ASP A 566 34.52 -16.73 -3.95
C ASP A 566 34.22 -18.09 -4.61
N ARG A 567 32.95 -18.31 -4.92
CA ARG A 567 32.40 -19.50 -5.58
C ARG A 567 31.26 -19.09 -6.48
N VAL A 568 31.02 -19.83 -7.56
CA VAL A 568 29.87 -19.64 -8.45
C VAL A 568 29.06 -20.92 -8.58
N VAL A 569 27.75 -20.72 -8.78
CA VAL A 569 26.74 -21.74 -9.05
C VAL A 569 26.05 -21.33 -10.34
N VAL A 570 26.04 -22.21 -11.34
CA VAL A 570 25.41 -21.97 -12.65
C VAL A 570 24.14 -22.79 -12.74
N PHE A 571 23.03 -22.11 -13.01
CA PHE A 571 21.74 -22.74 -13.31
C PHE A 571 21.54 -22.84 -14.82
N ASP A 572 20.97 -23.94 -15.27
CA ASP A 572 20.46 -24.09 -16.62
C ASP A 572 19.14 -24.88 -16.61
N HIS A 573 18.13 -24.39 -17.34
CA HIS A 573 16.80 -25.00 -17.41
C HIS A 573 16.16 -25.43 -16.06
N GLY A 574 16.46 -24.73 -14.97
CA GLY A 574 15.95 -25.02 -13.63
C GLY A 574 16.74 -26.08 -12.86
N GLU A 575 17.89 -26.51 -13.36
CA GLU A 575 18.80 -27.48 -12.75
C GLU A 575 20.17 -26.84 -12.44
N LEU A 576 20.94 -27.48 -11.56
CA LEU A 576 22.32 -27.07 -11.26
C LEU A 576 23.25 -27.63 -12.34
N LEU A 577 23.82 -26.75 -13.15
CA LEU A 577 24.74 -27.13 -14.24
C LEU A 577 26.18 -27.31 -13.72
N ALA A 578 26.68 -26.35 -12.97
CA ALA A 578 28.06 -26.36 -12.48
C ALA A 578 28.23 -25.58 -11.17
N GLU A 579 29.21 -25.99 -10.38
CA GLU A 579 29.63 -25.33 -9.15
C GLU A 579 31.15 -25.39 -9.03
N GLY A 580 31.77 -24.31 -8.55
CA GLY A 580 33.22 -24.22 -8.35
C GLY A 580 33.70 -22.78 -8.25
N THR A 581 35.01 -22.54 -8.35
CA THR A 581 35.52 -21.17 -8.46
C THR A 581 35.10 -20.54 -9.79
N ALA A 582 35.02 -19.21 -9.85
CA ALA A 582 34.64 -18.51 -11.08
C ALA A 582 35.55 -18.88 -12.26
N ALA A 583 36.85 -19.03 -12.03
CA ALA A 583 37.82 -19.39 -13.06
C ALA A 583 37.63 -20.83 -13.59
N GLU A 584 37.39 -21.80 -12.70
CA GLU A 584 37.17 -23.20 -13.08
C GLU A 584 35.86 -23.38 -13.84
N VAL A 585 34.78 -22.77 -13.34
CA VAL A 585 33.44 -22.95 -13.90
C VAL A 585 33.31 -22.31 -15.28
N MET A 586 33.91 -21.13 -15.48
CA MET A 586 33.90 -20.45 -16.79
C MET A 586 34.69 -21.19 -17.87
N GLN A 587 35.58 -22.11 -17.48
CA GLN A 587 36.34 -22.95 -18.42
C GLN A 587 35.60 -24.24 -18.82
N ARG A 588 34.46 -24.55 -18.18
CA ARG A 588 33.73 -25.78 -18.47
C ARG A 588 32.99 -25.68 -19.82
N PRO A 589 33.13 -26.68 -20.72
CA PRO A 589 32.45 -26.68 -22.01
C PRO A 589 30.93 -26.53 -21.89
N GLU A 590 30.31 -27.25 -20.94
CA GLU A 590 28.88 -27.22 -20.67
C GLU A 590 28.36 -25.82 -20.28
N VAL A 591 29.16 -25.04 -19.53
CA VAL A 591 28.82 -23.66 -19.15
C VAL A 591 28.97 -22.72 -20.36
N MET A 592 30.01 -22.89 -21.16
CA MET A 592 30.19 -22.11 -22.39
C MET A 592 29.04 -22.36 -23.37
N GLU A 593 28.64 -23.63 -23.57
CA GLU A 593 27.52 -24.01 -24.44
C GLU A 593 26.19 -23.40 -23.98
N ALA A 594 25.90 -23.43 -22.67
CA ALA A 594 24.70 -22.84 -22.12
C ALA A 594 24.64 -21.31 -22.31
N TYR A 595 25.79 -20.62 -22.28
CA TYR A 595 25.89 -19.17 -22.44
C TYR A 595 25.99 -18.70 -23.90
N LEU A 596 26.59 -19.49 -24.79
CA LEU A 596 26.79 -19.16 -26.22
C LEU A 596 25.71 -19.76 -27.13
N GLY A 597 24.90 -20.69 -26.61
CA GLY A 597 23.96 -21.50 -27.38
C GLY A 597 24.67 -22.61 -28.15
N GLN A 598 23.97 -23.72 -28.41
CA GLN A 598 24.48 -24.76 -29.29
C GLN A 598 24.67 -24.17 -30.70
N ALA A 599 25.91 -23.86 -31.06
CA ALA A 599 26.29 -23.82 -32.46
C ALA A 599 26.12 -25.24 -32.99
N GLN A 600 25.00 -25.54 -33.66
CA GLN A 600 24.78 -26.82 -34.31
C GLN A 600 25.97 -27.11 -35.24
N PRO A 601 26.81 -28.12 -34.95
CA PRO A 601 27.84 -28.55 -35.86
C PRO A 601 27.20 -29.60 -36.77
N GLY A 602 26.75 -29.20 -37.96
CA GLY A 602 26.32 -30.16 -38.98
C GLY A 602 25.15 -29.75 -39.87
N ALA A 603 25.32 -28.68 -40.65
CA ALA A 603 24.70 -28.61 -41.96
C ALA A 603 25.80 -28.19 -42.94
N GLY A 604 26.22 -29.15 -43.76
CA GLY A 604 27.34 -29.01 -44.68
C GLY A 604 27.18 -27.80 -45.59
N PHE A 605 28.28 -27.06 -45.75
CA PHE A 605 28.44 -26.13 -46.85
C PHE A 605 28.30 -26.88 -48.19
N GLY A 606 27.27 -26.52 -48.94
CA GLY A 606 27.09 -26.91 -50.33
C GLY A 606 26.02 -26.03 -50.97
N GLY A 607 26.43 -24.93 -51.60
CA GLY A 607 25.57 -24.14 -52.48
C GLY A 607 25.63 -22.63 -52.23
N ALA A 608 26.39 -21.94 -53.08
CA ALA A 608 26.52 -20.50 -53.13
C ALA A 608 25.23 -19.78 -53.58
N ALA A 609 25.23 -18.47 -53.34
CA ALA A 609 24.35 -17.41 -53.89
C ALA A 609 23.05 -17.10 -53.12
N SER A 610 23.12 -16.18 -52.14
CA SER A 610 22.61 -14.80 -52.33
C SER A 610 22.88 -13.96 -51.07
N VAL A 611 23.78 -12.99 -51.20
CA VAL A 611 23.93 -11.90 -50.23
C VAL A 611 23.42 -10.65 -50.92
N ALA A 612 22.26 -10.18 -50.49
CA ALA A 612 21.83 -8.80 -50.71
C ALA A 612 21.02 -8.34 -49.48
N THR A 613 21.75 -7.72 -48.56
CA THR A 613 21.34 -6.52 -47.79
C THR A 613 19.92 -6.47 -47.21
N SER A 614 19.81 -6.76 -45.91
CA SER A 614 18.87 -6.00 -45.05
C SER A 614 19.47 -5.79 -43.66
N SER A 615 20.19 -4.69 -43.50
CA SER A 615 20.53 -4.10 -42.20
C SER A 615 20.31 -2.60 -42.31
N ALA A 616 19.20 -2.10 -41.79
CA ALA A 616 19.10 -0.84 -41.05
C ALA A 616 17.63 -0.48 -40.77
N ALA A 617 17.41 0.01 -39.54
CA ALA A 617 16.29 0.81 -39.07
C ALA A 617 14.99 0.12 -38.63
N SER A 618 14.87 -0.14 -37.32
CA SER A 618 13.59 -0.02 -36.61
C SER A 618 13.79 0.46 -35.16
N VAL A 619 14.08 1.76 -35.02
CA VAL A 619 13.85 2.52 -33.78
C VAL A 619 13.15 3.83 -34.18
N ALA A 620 12.13 4.20 -33.42
CA ALA A 620 11.27 5.39 -33.52
C ALA A 620 10.26 5.31 -34.69
N THR A 621 8.94 5.43 -34.50
CA THR A 621 8.19 6.47 -33.78
C THR A 621 6.72 6.03 -33.71
N SER A 622 6.05 6.18 -32.57
CA SER A 622 4.59 6.39 -32.57
C SER A 622 4.15 7.22 -31.36
N SER A 623 4.17 8.54 -31.55
CA SER A 623 3.34 9.45 -30.78
C SER A 623 2.83 10.56 -31.70
N ALA A 624 1.50 10.63 -31.79
CA ALA A 624 0.67 11.74 -32.25
C ALA A 624 0.85 12.24 -33.70
N THR A 625 -0.25 12.36 -34.44
CA THR A 625 -0.92 13.66 -34.66
C THR A 625 -2.28 13.43 -35.34
N SER A 626 -3.22 14.27 -34.92
CA SER A 626 -4.61 14.41 -35.31
C SER A 626 -4.84 15.20 -36.60
N ALA A 627 -6.02 14.96 -37.19
CA ALA A 627 -6.97 15.95 -37.74
C ALA A 627 -6.81 16.50 -39.18
N ALA A 628 -8.02 16.72 -39.73
CA ALA A 628 -8.43 17.42 -40.96
C ALA A 628 -8.20 16.63 -42.27
N THR A 629 -9.17 16.53 -43.20
CA THR A 629 -10.00 17.63 -43.70
C THR A 629 -11.37 17.19 -44.27
N SER A 630 -12.35 18.08 -44.07
CA SER A 630 -13.74 18.18 -44.54
C SER A 630 -14.01 18.20 -46.07
N SER A 631 -15.32 18.15 -46.40
CA SER A 631 -16.10 18.68 -47.57
C SER A 631 -16.61 17.59 -48.53
N ALA A 632 -17.82 17.59 -49.12
CA ALA A 632 -18.96 18.50 -49.24
C ALA A 632 -20.17 17.69 -49.84
N THR A 633 -21.38 17.72 -49.27
CA THR A 633 -22.61 18.47 -49.68
C THR A 633 -23.59 17.81 -50.70
N SER A 634 -24.82 17.52 -50.21
CA SER A 634 -26.20 17.64 -50.79
C SER A 634 -26.66 17.10 -52.17
N ALA A 635 -27.82 16.40 -52.18
CA ALA A 635 -29.09 16.68 -52.94
C ALA A 635 -30.06 15.47 -52.82
N LEU A 636 -31.29 15.56 -52.26
CA LEU A 636 -32.63 15.79 -52.88
C LEU A 636 -32.89 14.99 -54.19
N ALA A 637 -34.04 14.37 -54.54
CA ALA A 637 -35.37 14.10 -53.98
C ALA A 637 -36.23 13.30 -55.02
N ALA A 638 -37.39 12.79 -54.59
CA ALA A 638 -38.57 12.29 -55.35
C ALA A 638 -38.47 10.85 -55.93
N THR A 639 -39.46 9.95 -55.86
CA THR A 639 -40.93 10.08 -56.02
C THR A 639 -41.73 8.98 -55.26
N SER A 640 -42.98 9.27 -54.92
CA SER A 640 -44.08 8.37 -54.49
C SER A 640 -45.14 8.33 -55.64
N PRO A 641 -46.39 7.78 -55.56
CA PRO A 641 -47.09 6.96 -54.55
C PRO A 641 -48.02 5.83 -55.14
N ALA A 642 -48.74 5.07 -54.29
CA ALA A 642 -50.19 4.76 -54.43
C ALA A 642 -50.71 3.68 -53.44
N GLY A 643 -51.85 3.97 -52.78
CA GLY A 643 -52.95 3.01 -52.56
C GLY A 643 -53.21 2.43 -51.15
N ALA A 644 -54.22 2.96 -50.46
CA ALA A 644 -54.94 2.36 -49.30
C ALA A 644 -56.47 2.37 -49.62
N PRO A 645 -57.47 1.99 -48.78
CA PRO A 645 -57.62 1.11 -47.58
C PRO A 645 -58.96 0.25 -47.67
N PRO A 646 -59.86 -0.02 -46.65
CA PRO A 646 -59.80 -0.22 -45.16
C PRO A 646 -60.66 -1.41 -44.53
N ALA A 647 -60.36 -1.75 -43.24
CA ALA A 647 -61.23 -2.10 -42.04
C ALA A 647 -62.12 -3.39 -41.96
N PRO A 648 -62.72 -3.79 -40.80
CA PRO A 648 -62.34 -3.77 -39.34
C PRO A 648 -62.68 -5.08 -38.54
N GLY A 649 -62.39 -5.13 -37.22
CA GLY A 649 -62.95 -6.14 -36.28
C GLY A 649 -62.63 -5.89 -34.80
N LEU A 650 -63.67 -5.77 -33.96
CA LEU A 650 -63.70 -5.40 -32.53
C LEU A 650 -64.00 -6.61 -31.61
N GLU A 651 -63.66 -6.43 -30.31
CA GLU A 651 -64.15 -7.10 -29.08
C GLU A 651 -63.51 -8.44 -28.61
N PRO A 652 -63.41 -8.72 -27.27
CA PRO A 652 -64.53 -8.66 -26.29
C PRO A 652 -64.27 -8.14 -24.83
N ARG A 653 -65.38 -7.65 -24.21
CA ARG A 653 -65.99 -7.85 -22.85
C ARG A 653 -65.15 -8.53 -21.73
N HIS A 654 -65.25 -8.32 -20.40
CA HIS A 654 -66.05 -7.64 -19.33
C HIS A 654 -65.04 -7.48 -18.14
N ALA A 655 -65.12 -6.64 -17.10
CA ALA A 655 -66.19 -5.97 -16.36
C ALA A 655 -65.67 -4.66 -15.73
#